data_AF-A0A3D8ILN1-F1
#
_entry.id   AF-A0A3D8ILN1-F1
#
_cell.length_a   1.000
_cell.length_b   1.000
_cell.length_c   1.000
_cell.angle_alpha   90.00
_cell.angle_beta   90.00
_cell.angle_gamma   90.00
#
_symmetry.space_group_name_H-M   'P 1'
#
loop_
_entity.id
_entity.type
_entity.pdbx_description
1 polymer ?
#
loop_
_entity_poly.entity_id
_entity_poly.type
_entity_poly.pdbx_seq_one_letter_code
_entity_poly.pdbx_strand_id
1 'polypeptide(L)'
;MGNCVEIILQCNPQDFSTQDILQYFEVLQCQNNPFWNPQNDPNTEQNIILFLLFLLQVCNYQDFIQADIINNAYKDNIQITKKRHAINILNILSQLLFNAYKILKNTALNLVLPKNASIDSLSLEFIESLSIYNENDKENIHENNFKILESYQHQANQLRDSELQLQLPLDFKICEDCYQDLLTSKDSISHEIYPENLKSHQRFWHYAFTSCVNCGARFSILNALPYDRKNTSMKDFALCSSCNYDYTNPTNRRFHTEPISCKQCGIKVLSFEYYAQQNQISATESLVKQLQHDFPDMRHFTRSNFSHINSLSYNYDAIKACADALKNNRIILFKGLGGFAFLANARNTDTIRKIRAIKNRPSKPFVIMARESELKKIALLSPKAIDALNSPASPIILALKNKKYNLSPEISNLETIGVMIPYTAMLVLLFEHLEEDFALLYTSANKKGAMIAKQLEECNLYDILHTLETSHDCNISLHKQSFKHENTYKQSSLYQDSTITSTLYDTAIKNNKPESYDNKTKHKKNTFCQQATQNNLFILIYQREILHRLDDSIINGINFYHDYITQNKFCNTQTKNIESKNANKKIHNIASSIQVDSTIKNSQQHNPLEQIQIDSNKTSQSSQLQLMRVSRGFAPLHKHFQQLHTKVLSAGFGAMQKSSLTFAKKHNVVISPYLGNLSNIQNIQNFYETFYFFSKLYGFPEIFITDKHKQYASVDIANDLFLQIPTKPHIASIYHHHAHLNALLLESNHTNGVGVIFDGSGLGEDSTIWGGEFLYGDFKSVKRLMSFQPFRILGGEKHIKDSMRLTLSYALRNNLTPILTFLEERFYNKEELQTLQNIEKRGINSPLTSSVGRLFDIAGFLLGLEKIEYEGQSGEMIASLALKYIAMNNSQKSITNYQTVATQVVESTFVPYSFSIKQEQIDLKDCFIEMFYERECNIAKEQIAFRFLDTLAFCVLESLQKIGADFALFGGGVFANFMLCARIEYLLRLHGIECFFPTLPCNDYSISLGQIAFANHL
;
A
#
# COMPACT_ATOMS: atom_id res chain seq x y z
N MET A 1 -13.75 -56.02 0.30
CA MET A 1 -12.48 -55.30 0.47
C MET A 1 -12.05 -55.10 1.92
N GLY A 2 -12.96 -54.82 2.88
CA GLY A 2 -12.60 -54.76 4.31
C GLY A 2 -11.77 -55.97 4.79
N ASN A 3 -12.15 -57.19 4.38
CA ASN A 3 -11.39 -58.39 4.73
C ASN A 3 -10.07 -58.58 3.95
N CYS A 4 -9.88 -57.98 2.76
CA CYS A 4 -8.65 -58.18 1.99
C CYS A 4 -7.50 -57.29 2.49
N VAL A 5 -7.79 -56.07 2.93
CA VAL A 5 -6.77 -55.15 3.49
C VAL A 5 -6.31 -55.63 4.86
N GLU A 6 -7.22 -56.16 5.69
CA GLU A 6 -6.85 -56.79 6.96
C GLU A 6 -6.02 -58.07 6.78
N ILE A 7 -6.31 -58.88 5.76
CA ILE A 7 -5.49 -60.07 5.43
C ILE A 7 -4.09 -59.64 4.96
N ILE A 8 -3.99 -58.60 4.12
CA ILE A 8 -2.70 -58.08 3.63
C ILE A 8 -1.83 -57.53 4.76
N LEU A 9 -2.43 -56.82 5.74
CA LEU A 9 -1.73 -56.31 6.92
C LEU A 9 -1.29 -57.43 7.90
N GLN A 10 -1.82 -58.64 7.75
CA GLN A 10 -1.44 -59.82 8.54
C GLN A 10 -0.42 -60.72 7.83
N CYS A 11 -0.17 -60.54 6.53
CA CYS A 11 0.82 -61.30 5.79
C CYS A 11 2.23 -60.74 6.03
N ASN A 12 3.25 -61.62 6.07
CA ASN A 12 4.63 -61.19 6.23
C ASN A 12 5.14 -60.60 4.90
N PRO A 13 5.65 -59.34 4.87
CA PRO A 13 6.08 -58.66 3.65
C PRO A 13 7.11 -59.43 2.82
N GLN A 14 7.91 -60.31 3.43
CA GLN A 14 8.95 -61.07 2.74
C GLN A 14 8.45 -62.27 1.91
N ASP A 15 7.17 -62.60 1.98
CA ASP A 15 6.59 -63.76 1.29
C ASP A 15 6.10 -63.44 -0.14
N PHE A 16 6.18 -62.17 -0.58
CA PHE A 16 5.71 -61.72 -1.89
C PHE A 16 6.86 -61.24 -2.78
N SER A 17 6.88 -61.67 -4.04
CA SER A 17 7.81 -61.12 -5.03
C SER A 17 7.29 -59.82 -5.62
N THR A 18 8.19 -58.96 -6.13
CA THR A 18 7.84 -57.72 -6.86
C THR A 18 6.87 -57.99 -8.02
N GLN A 19 6.94 -59.18 -8.62
CA GLN A 19 6.12 -59.58 -9.76
C GLN A 19 4.68 -59.95 -9.34
N ASP A 20 4.50 -60.56 -8.15
CA ASP A 20 3.18 -60.84 -7.58
C ASP A 20 2.41 -59.55 -7.24
N ILE A 21 3.14 -58.54 -6.77
CA ILE A 21 2.60 -57.23 -6.37
C ILE A 21 2.13 -56.42 -7.59
N LEU A 22 2.92 -56.43 -8.67
CA LEU A 22 2.57 -55.75 -9.92
C LEU A 22 1.34 -56.39 -10.60
N GLN A 23 1.25 -57.73 -10.60
CA GLN A 23 0.07 -58.44 -11.10
C GLN A 23 -1.19 -58.10 -10.29
N TYR A 24 -1.06 -57.93 -8.98
CA TYR A 24 -2.18 -57.52 -8.11
C TYR A 24 -2.63 -56.08 -8.36
N PHE A 25 -1.68 -55.18 -8.67
CA PHE A 25 -1.95 -53.79 -8.99
C PHE A 25 -2.68 -53.63 -10.33
N GLU A 26 -2.33 -54.44 -11.34
CA GLU A 26 -3.05 -54.48 -12.63
C GLU A 26 -4.52 -54.93 -12.45
N VAL A 27 -4.79 -55.87 -11.55
CA VAL A 27 -6.17 -56.33 -11.24
C VAL A 27 -7.01 -55.23 -10.56
N LEU A 28 -6.38 -54.33 -9.78
CA LEU A 28 -7.05 -53.19 -9.14
C LEU A 28 -7.32 -52.03 -10.11
N GLN A 29 -6.53 -51.88 -11.19
CA GLN A 29 -6.69 -50.79 -12.16
C GLN A 29 -7.68 -51.07 -13.29
N CYS A 30 -8.18 -52.30 -13.45
CA CYS A 30 -9.19 -52.58 -14.47
C CYS A 30 -10.49 -51.80 -14.21
N GLN A 31 -10.82 -50.84 -15.09
CA GLN A 31 -12.06 -50.03 -15.05
C GLN A 31 -13.36 -50.85 -15.14
N ASN A 32 -13.29 -52.13 -15.50
CA ASN A 32 -14.40 -53.07 -15.52
C ASN A 32 -14.32 -54.13 -14.41
N ASN A 33 -13.64 -53.85 -13.29
CA ASN A 33 -13.66 -54.74 -12.13
C ASN A 33 -15.04 -54.62 -11.43
N PRO A 34 -15.88 -55.67 -11.42
CA PRO A 34 -17.25 -55.57 -10.89
C PRO A 34 -17.30 -55.44 -9.36
N PHE A 35 -16.16 -55.42 -8.67
CA PHE A 35 -16.06 -55.44 -7.21
C PHE A 35 -15.45 -54.18 -6.55
N TRP A 36 -15.00 -53.16 -7.32
CA TRP A 36 -14.50 -51.90 -6.75
C TRP A 36 -14.70 -50.70 -7.70
N ASN A 37 -15.35 -49.64 -7.23
CA ASN A 37 -15.48 -48.35 -7.94
C ASN A 37 -15.01 -47.19 -7.04
N PRO A 38 -13.84 -46.58 -7.30
CA PRO A 38 -13.22 -45.57 -6.43
C PRO A 38 -13.98 -44.25 -6.35
N GLN A 39 -14.96 -44.01 -7.23
CA GLN A 39 -15.78 -42.79 -7.15
C GLN A 39 -16.85 -42.82 -6.05
N ASN A 40 -17.14 -43.99 -5.47
CA ASN A 40 -18.27 -44.19 -4.54
C ASN A 40 -17.88 -44.76 -3.16
N ASP A 41 -16.58 -44.93 -2.84
CA ASP A 41 -16.12 -45.42 -1.53
C ASP A 41 -15.57 -44.26 -0.66
N PRO A 42 -16.21 -43.91 0.47
CA PRO A 42 -15.79 -42.81 1.34
C PRO A 42 -14.45 -43.06 2.04
N ASN A 43 -13.97 -44.31 2.09
CA ASN A 43 -12.69 -44.68 2.71
C ASN A 43 -11.57 -44.90 1.67
N THR A 44 -11.80 -44.54 0.40
CA THR A 44 -10.82 -44.71 -0.70
C THR A 44 -9.47 -44.07 -0.36
N GLU A 45 -9.47 -42.90 0.26
CA GLU A 45 -8.23 -42.18 0.62
C GLU A 45 -7.45 -42.93 1.73
N GLN A 46 -8.14 -43.45 2.74
CA GLN A 46 -7.51 -44.17 3.86
C GLN A 46 -7.01 -45.56 3.41
N ASN A 47 -7.75 -46.25 2.54
CA ASN A 47 -7.36 -47.54 1.97
C ASN A 47 -6.18 -47.40 1.00
N ILE A 48 -6.15 -46.33 0.20
CA ILE A 48 -5.00 -46.00 -0.66
C ILE A 48 -3.76 -45.68 0.20
N ILE A 49 -3.92 -44.92 1.29
CA ILE A 49 -2.82 -44.60 2.22
C ILE A 49 -2.29 -45.88 2.89
N LEU A 50 -3.17 -46.75 3.40
CA LEU A 50 -2.77 -48.03 4.00
C LEU A 50 -2.08 -48.97 2.99
N PHE A 51 -2.54 -48.98 1.74
CA PHE A 51 -1.94 -49.77 0.67
C PHE A 51 -0.58 -49.22 0.22
N LEU A 52 -0.42 -47.90 0.13
CA LEU A 52 0.87 -47.25 -0.13
C LEU A 52 1.86 -47.47 1.02
N LEU A 53 1.40 -47.47 2.27
CA LEU A 53 2.21 -47.82 3.44
C LEU A 53 2.66 -49.29 3.42
N PHE A 54 1.79 -50.22 2.98
CA PHE A 54 2.15 -51.62 2.78
C PHE A 54 3.19 -51.79 1.65
N LEU A 55 3.00 -51.12 0.51
CA LEU A 55 3.95 -51.15 -0.61
C LEU A 55 5.34 -50.61 -0.23
N LEU A 56 5.39 -49.60 0.64
CA LEU A 56 6.63 -49.05 1.19
C LEU A 56 7.35 -50.00 2.17
N GLN A 57 6.65 -50.96 2.78
CA GLN A 57 7.25 -52.00 3.61
C GLN A 57 7.80 -53.19 2.82
N VAL A 58 7.28 -53.43 1.61
CA VAL A 58 7.63 -54.61 0.80
C VAL A 58 8.73 -54.31 -0.23
N CYS A 59 8.79 -53.09 -0.79
CA CYS A 59 9.74 -52.76 -1.87
C CYS A 59 10.98 -52.02 -1.36
N ASN A 60 12.17 -52.42 -1.82
CA ASN A 60 13.38 -51.60 -1.72
C ASN A 60 13.21 -50.37 -2.65
N TYR A 61 13.50 -49.17 -2.14
CA TYR A 61 13.13 -47.88 -2.76
C TYR A 61 13.63 -47.68 -4.22
N GLN A 62 14.66 -48.42 -4.65
CA GLN A 62 15.19 -48.33 -6.02
C GLN A 62 14.24 -48.89 -7.10
N ASP A 63 13.41 -49.88 -6.79
CA ASP A 63 12.45 -50.43 -7.75
C ASP A 63 11.17 -49.57 -7.83
N PHE A 64 10.92 -48.75 -6.82
CA PHE A 64 9.74 -47.88 -6.72
C PHE A 64 9.81 -46.68 -7.67
N ILE A 65 11.03 -46.24 -8.03
CA ILE A 65 11.27 -45.10 -8.92
C ILE A 65 11.12 -45.49 -10.40
N GLN A 66 11.31 -46.76 -10.76
CA GLN A 66 11.12 -47.21 -12.16
C GLN A 66 9.65 -47.40 -12.54
N ALA A 67 8.72 -47.37 -11.58
CA ALA A 67 7.29 -47.44 -11.86
C ALA A 67 6.74 -46.03 -12.17
N ASP A 68 6.69 -45.67 -13.45
CA ASP A 68 6.02 -44.50 -14.05
C ASP A 68 4.49 -44.38 -13.76
N ILE A 69 4.01 -45.08 -12.73
CA ILE A 69 2.60 -45.34 -12.43
C ILE A 69 1.98 -44.16 -11.66
N ILE A 70 2.74 -43.46 -10.79
CA ILE A 70 2.20 -42.33 -10.01
C ILE A 70 2.09 -41.05 -10.85
N ASN A 71 3.08 -40.78 -11.71
CA ASN A 71 3.09 -39.56 -12.52
C ASN A 71 1.97 -39.53 -13.58
N ASN A 72 1.50 -40.70 -14.04
CA ASN A 72 0.42 -40.80 -15.01
C ASN A 72 -0.98 -40.83 -14.36
N ALA A 73 -1.12 -41.28 -13.11
CA ALA A 73 -2.42 -41.38 -12.44
C ALA A 73 -2.97 -40.03 -11.92
N TYR A 74 -2.12 -39.04 -11.66
CA TYR A 74 -2.50 -37.81 -10.96
C TYR A 74 -2.63 -36.56 -11.85
N LYS A 75 -2.43 -36.68 -13.17
CA LYS A 75 -2.45 -35.51 -14.06
C LYS A 75 -3.84 -34.92 -14.30
N ASP A 76 -4.92 -35.72 -14.22
CA ASP A 76 -6.15 -35.30 -14.89
C ASP A 76 -7.39 -35.00 -14.02
N ASN A 77 -7.39 -35.15 -12.67
CA ASN A 77 -8.70 -35.08 -11.97
C ASN A 77 -8.79 -34.57 -10.53
N ILE A 78 -7.96 -33.62 -10.04
CA ILE A 78 -8.15 -33.05 -8.69
C ILE A 78 -7.84 -31.53 -8.60
N GLN A 79 -8.80 -30.75 -8.06
CA GLN A 79 -8.69 -29.30 -7.80
C GLN A 79 -7.55 -28.90 -6.82
N ILE A 80 -7.01 -27.69 -7.03
CA ILE A 80 -5.82 -27.07 -6.42
C ILE A 80 -5.77 -27.14 -4.88
N THR A 81 -6.91 -27.17 -4.17
CA THR A 81 -6.98 -27.24 -2.71
C THR A 81 -6.55 -28.58 -2.12
N LYS A 82 -6.73 -29.69 -2.87
CA LYS A 82 -6.35 -31.04 -2.43
C LYS A 82 -4.86 -31.34 -2.67
N LYS A 83 -4.21 -30.62 -3.60
CA LYS A 83 -2.76 -30.70 -3.84
C LYS A 83 -1.93 -30.20 -2.65
N ARG A 84 -2.39 -29.15 -1.94
CA ARG A 84 -1.70 -28.60 -0.75
C ARG A 84 -1.71 -29.53 0.47
N HIS A 85 -2.79 -30.28 0.68
CA HIS A 85 -2.86 -31.24 1.79
C HIS A 85 -1.97 -32.46 1.54
N ALA A 86 -1.95 -32.99 0.31
CA ALA A 86 -1.04 -34.06 -0.08
C ALA A 86 0.44 -33.65 0.05
N ILE A 87 0.80 -32.41 -0.30
CA ILE A 87 2.17 -31.87 -0.15
C ILE A 87 2.55 -31.69 1.32
N ASN A 88 1.62 -31.25 2.19
CA ASN A 88 1.89 -31.19 3.63
C ASN A 88 2.08 -32.59 4.23
N ILE A 89 1.30 -33.57 3.77
CA ILE A 89 1.46 -34.98 4.18
C ILE A 89 2.78 -35.55 3.67
N LEU A 90 3.20 -35.24 2.44
CA LEU A 90 4.52 -35.61 1.89
C LEU A 90 5.68 -34.92 2.63
N ASN A 91 5.54 -33.65 3.02
CA ASN A 91 6.52 -32.94 3.83
C ASN A 91 6.63 -33.55 5.23
N ILE A 92 5.50 -33.90 5.86
CA ILE A 92 5.45 -34.58 7.16
C ILE A 92 6.00 -36.01 7.03
N LEU A 93 5.69 -36.75 5.96
CA LEU A 93 6.23 -38.08 5.70
C LEU A 93 7.73 -38.05 5.39
N SER A 94 8.23 -37.02 4.70
CA SER A 94 9.67 -36.80 4.52
C SER A 94 10.37 -36.47 5.84
N GLN A 95 9.71 -35.74 6.75
CA GLN A 95 10.21 -35.46 8.10
C GLN A 95 10.17 -36.70 9.01
N LEU A 96 9.24 -37.63 8.77
CA LEU A 96 9.14 -38.89 9.52
C LEU A 96 10.09 -39.97 8.99
N LEU A 97 10.48 -39.91 7.71
CA LEU A 97 11.44 -40.83 7.10
C LEU A 97 12.91 -40.41 7.28
N PHE A 98 13.18 -39.15 7.64
CA PHE A 98 14.53 -38.63 7.86
C PHE A 98 14.75 -38.15 9.29
N ASN A 99 15.69 -38.78 10.00
CA ASN A 99 16.21 -38.33 11.29
C ASN A 99 17.07 -37.06 11.15
N ALA A 100 16.46 -35.94 10.73
CA ALA A 100 17.13 -34.66 10.53
C ALA A 100 17.11 -33.80 11.80
N TYR A 101 18.13 -32.97 12.01
CA TYR A 101 18.12 -31.90 13.02
C TYR A 101 17.87 -30.55 12.36
N LYS A 102 17.01 -29.74 12.96
CA LYS A 102 16.71 -28.38 12.49
C LYS A 102 17.38 -27.38 13.43
N ILE A 103 18.30 -26.57 12.91
CA ILE A 103 18.93 -25.46 13.64
C ILE A 103 18.56 -24.14 12.96
N LEU A 104 17.90 -23.25 13.69
CA LEU A 104 17.75 -21.85 13.30
C LEU A 104 19.00 -21.08 13.76
N LYS A 105 19.96 -20.87 12.85
CA LYS A 105 21.06 -19.90 13.04
C LYS A 105 20.67 -18.60 12.36
N ASN A 106 21.11 -17.48 12.93
CA ASN A 106 20.80 -16.07 12.59
C ASN A 106 20.65 -15.66 11.11
N THR A 107 21.03 -16.48 10.13
CA THR A 107 21.07 -16.14 8.70
C THR A 107 20.59 -17.25 7.74
N ALA A 108 20.25 -18.47 8.22
CA ALA A 108 19.82 -19.58 7.37
C ALA A 108 19.06 -20.66 8.16
N LEU A 109 18.17 -21.40 7.48
CA LEU A 109 17.64 -22.66 7.99
C LEU A 109 18.67 -23.76 7.75
N ASN A 110 19.36 -24.20 8.80
CA ASN A 110 20.30 -25.32 8.69
C ASN A 110 19.57 -26.63 9.00
N LEU A 111 19.61 -27.55 8.04
CA LEU A 111 19.15 -28.93 8.17
C LEU A 111 20.39 -29.83 8.24
N VAL A 112 20.61 -30.46 9.39
CA VAL A 112 21.65 -31.49 9.55
C VAL A 112 20.99 -32.83 9.31
N LEU A 113 21.44 -33.53 8.27
CA LEU A 113 20.95 -34.86 7.94
C LEU A 113 21.91 -35.94 8.48
N PRO A 114 21.42 -37.13 8.84
CA PRO A 114 22.28 -38.23 9.24
C PRO A 114 23.08 -38.71 8.02
N LYS A 115 24.27 -39.30 8.24
CA LYS A 115 25.21 -39.70 7.16
C LYS A 115 24.62 -40.59 6.06
N ASN A 116 23.50 -41.25 6.34
CA ASN A 116 22.86 -42.22 5.44
C ASN A 116 21.62 -41.65 4.72
N ALA A 117 21.29 -40.37 4.95
CA ALA A 117 20.13 -39.73 4.33
C ALA A 117 20.46 -39.27 2.90
N SER A 118 19.63 -39.69 1.94
CA SER A 118 19.71 -39.18 0.56
C SER A 118 19.15 -37.76 0.49
N ILE A 119 19.91 -36.84 -0.11
CA ILE A 119 19.47 -35.46 -0.35
C ILE A 119 18.46 -35.40 -1.50
N ASP A 120 18.54 -36.35 -2.45
CA ASP A 120 17.70 -36.41 -3.65
C ASP A 120 16.21 -36.63 -3.36
N SER A 121 15.88 -37.11 -2.15
CA SER A 121 14.51 -37.38 -1.69
C SER A 121 13.82 -36.19 -0.99
N LEU A 122 14.50 -35.06 -0.77
CA LEU A 122 13.86 -33.83 -0.32
C LEU A 122 13.21 -33.14 -1.51
N SER A 123 11.91 -32.84 -1.46
CA SER A 123 11.25 -32.08 -2.53
C SER A 123 11.84 -30.66 -2.58
N LEU A 124 12.69 -30.40 -3.57
CA LEU A 124 13.47 -29.17 -3.76
C LEU A 124 12.63 -27.96 -4.23
N GLU A 125 11.30 -28.08 -4.33
CA GLU A 125 10.42 -27.04 -4.92
C GLU A 125 10.44 -25.67 -4.20
N PHE A 126 11.01 -25.56 -2.99
CA PHE A 126 10.91 -24.35 -2.15
C PHE A 126 12.23 -23.83 -1.56
N ILE A 127 13.38 -24.31 -2.04
CA ILE A 127 14.69 -23.87 -1.55
C ILE A 127 15.34 -22.93 -2.57
N GLU A 128 15.41 -21.63 -2.26
CA GLU A 128 16.08 -20.64 -3.12
C GLU A 128 17.60 -20.90 -3.23
N SER A 129 18.23 -21.51 -2.21
CA SER A 129 19.61 -22.00 -2.27
C SER A 129 19.89 -23.08 -1.20
N LEU A 130 20.59 -24.16 -1.59
CA LEU A 130 21.02 -25.24 -0.69
C LEU A 130 22.56 -25.25 -0.65
N SER A 131 23.15 -25.12 0.53
CA SER A 131 24.60 -25.24 0.75
C SER A 131 24.86 -26.45 1.64
N ILE A 132 25.51 -27.49 1.12
CA ILE A 132 25.84 -28.70 1.87
C ILE A 132 27.23 -28.51 2.48
N TYR A 133 27.31 -28.50 3.81
CA TYR A 133 28.57 -28.44 4.55
C TYR A 133 28.85 -29.79 5.21
N ASN A 134 30.02 -30.37 4.93
CA ASN A 134 30.55 -31.49 5.71
C ASN A 134 31.34 -30.91 6.89
N GLU A 135 30.69 -30.68 8.04
CA GLU A 135 31.43 -30.30 9.25
C GLU A 135 32.19 -31.52 9.81
N ASN A 136 33.49 -31.32 10.08
CA ASN A 136 34.36 -32.28 10.76
C ASN A 136 34.36 -32.10 12.29
N ASP A 137 33.46 -31.26 12.84
CA ASP A 137 33.42 -30.99 14.26
C ASP A 137 32.69 -32.10 15.02
N LYS A 138 33.48 -32.77 15.87
CA LYS A 138 33.07 -33.85 16.75
C LYS A 138 32.23 -33.30 17.91
N GLU A 139 30.96 -33.03 17.69
CA GLU A 139 29.97 -33.09 18.79
C GLU A 139 29.16 -34.38 18.65
N ASN A 140 29.17 -35.17 19.73
CA ASN A 140 28.50 -36.47 19.82
C ASN A 140 26.97 -36.31 19.68
N ILE A 141 26.47 -36.27 18.46
CA ILE A 141 25.04 -36.41 18.16
C ILE A 141 24.75 -37.91 18.07
N HIS A 142 24.64 -38.56 19.23
CA HIS A 142 24.26 -39.96 19.36
C HIS A 142 22.80 -40.05 19.82
N GLU A 143 21.81 -39.79 18.97
CA GLU A 143 20.41 -40.09 19.29
C GLU A 143 19.54 -40.20 18.02
N ASN A 144 18.84 -41.32 17.82
CA ASN A 144 18.02 -41.63 16.63
C ASN A 144 16.69 -40.83 16.51
N ASN A 145 16.60 -39.62 17.08
CA ASN A 145 15.34 -38.86 17.17
C ASN A 145 15.45 -37.47 16.50
N PHE A 146 14.46 -37.11 15.67
CA PHE A 146 14.30 -35.76 15.12
C PHE A 146 14.12 -34.74 16.25
N LYS A 147 14.97 -33.70 16.27
CA LYS A 147 14.92 -32.63 17.28
C LYS A 147 15.11 -31.27 16.62
N ILE A 148 14.21 -30.33 16.93
CA ILE A 148 14.45 -28.92 16.68
C ILE A 148 15.36 -28.43 17.80
N LEU A 149 16.55 -27.96 17.45
CA LEU A 149 17.50 -27.39 18.40
C LEU A 149 17.13 -25.93 18.68
N GLU A 150 17.41 -25.46 19.90
CA GLU A 150 17.16 -24.08 20.28
C GLU A 150 17.91 -23.11 19.35
N SER A 151 17.28 -21.98 19.04
CA SER A 151 17.91 -20.95 18.21
C SER A 151 19.12 -20.35 18.95
N TYR A 152 20.34 -20.66 18.52
CA TYR A 152 21.58 -20.16 19.13
C TYR A 152 22.01 -18.82 18.54
N GLN A 153 22.23 -17.82 19.40
CA GLN A 153 23.09 -16.68 19.08
C GLN A 153 24.56 -17.15 19.19
N HIS A 154 25.12 -17.73 18.14
CA HIS A 154 26.59 -17.75 18.07
C HIS A 154 27.10 -16.31 18.07
N GLN A 155 28.17 -16.07 18.82
CA GLN A 155 28.89 -14.79 18.86
C GLN A 155 28.91 -14.17 17.46
N ALA A 156 28.32 -12.98 17.33
CA ALA A 156 28.21 -12.19 16.09
C ALA A 156 29.56 -11.87 15.41
N ASN A 157 30.67 -12.42 15.91
CA ASN A 157 32.02 -12.16 15.48
C ASN A 157 32.52 -13.05 14.34
N GLN A 158 31.87 -14.18 14.02
CA GLN A 158 32.32 -15.11 12.96
C GLN A 158 31.48 -15.15 11.68
N LEU A 159 30.31 -14.49 11.65
CA LEU A 159 29.50 -14.30 10.42
C LEU A 159 29.50 -12.83 9.96
N ARG A 160 30.65 -12.15 10.06
CA ARG A 160 30.81 -10.78 9.56
C ARG A 160 30.75 -10.68 8.02
N ASP A 161 30.71 -11.82 7.33
CA ASP A 161 30.66 -11.90 5.86
C ASP A 161 29.29 -12.20 5.22
N SER A 162 28.27 -12.64 5.97
CA SER A 162 27.04 -13.15 5.34
C SER A 162 25.98 -12.06 5.09
N GLU A 163 25.94 -11.61 3.83
CA GLU A 163 24.82 -11.11 3.00
C GLU A 163 23.48 -10.69 3.66
N LEU A 164 22.80 -9.67 3.11
CA LEU A 164 21.39 -9.29 3.42
C LEU A 164 20.35 -10.37 3.02
N GLN A 165 20.71 -11.65 3.14
CA GLN A 165 19.89 -12.83 2.84
C GLN A 165 18.79 -13.06 3.87
N LEU A 166 18.88 -12.43 5.04
CA LEU A 166 17.91 -12.62 6.12
C LEU A 166 16.59 -11.89 5.80
N GLN A 167 15.60 -12.65 5.32
CA GLN A 167 14.27 -12.13 5.02
C GLN A 167 13.45 -11.93 6.30
N LEU A 168 12.92 -10.72 6.49
CA LEU A 168 12.06 -10.39 7.62
C LEU A 168 10.61 -10.84 7.35
N PRO A 169 9.93 -11.46 8.33
CA PRO A 169 8.59 -11.99 8.12
C PRO A 169 7.55 -10.87 8.01
N LEU A 170 6.68 -10.95 7.02
CA LEU A 170 5.69 -9.92 6.72
C LEU A 170 4.37 -10.12 7.48
N ASP A 171 3.70 -9.02 7.83
CA ASP A 171 2.36 -9.05 8.42
C ASP A 171 1.30 -9.45 7.38
N PHE A 172 0.61 -10.57 7.61
CA PHE A 172 -0.37 -11.10 6.67
C PHE A 172 -1.81 -11.11 7.22
N LYS A 173 -2.76 -10.96 6.30
CA LYS A 173 -4.19 -11.15 6.52
C LYS A 173 -4.46 -12.54 7.09
N ILE A 174 -5.49 -12.67 7.92
CA ILE A 174 -5.98 -13.96 8.43
C ILE A 174 -6.24 -14.95 7.29
N CYS A 175 -5.69 -16.17 7.39
CA CYS A 175 -5.92 -17.21 6.40
C CYS A 175 -7.30 -17.86 6.58
N GLU A 176 -7.77 -18.56 5.54
CA GLU A 176 -9.07 -19.23 5.54
C GLU A 176 -9.24 -20.21 6.72
N ASP A 177 -8.22 -21.01 7.01
CA ASP A 177 -8.25 -21.95 8.13
C ASP A 177 -8.47 -21.27 9.50
N CYS A 178 -7.81 -20.13 9.72
CA CYS A 178 -7.99 -19.34 10.93
C CYS A 178 -9.31 -18.56 10.91
N TYR A 179 -9.83 -18.21 9.73
CA TYR A 179 -11.17 -17.64 9.59
C TYR A 179 -12.23 -18.66 10.02
N GLN A 180 -12.14 -19.91 9.57
CA GLN A 180 -13.05 -20.98 9.99
C GLN A 180 -12.99 -21.24 11.51
N ASP A 181 -11.81 -21.14 12.12
CA ASP A 181 -11.67 -21.22 13.58
C ASP A 181 -12.43 -20.13 14.33
N LEU A 182 -12.61 -18.95 13.74
CA LEU A 182 -13.35 -17.85 14.37
C LEU A 182 -14.85 -18.14 14.45
N LEU A 183 -15.39 -18.85 13.46
CA LEU A 183 -16.83 -18.97 13.22
C LEU A 183 -17.42 -20.32 13.62
N THR A 184 -16.62 -21.38 13.66
CA THR A 184 -17.12 -22.73 13.96
C THR A 184 -17.51 -22.86 15.44
N SER A 185 -18.81 -23.05 15.70
CA SER A 185 -19.38 -23.27 17.04
C SER A 185 -19.53 -24.77 17.36
N LYS A 186 -19.87 -25.12 18.62
CA LYS A 186 -20.12 -26.53 19.01
C LYS A 186 -21.30 -27.18 18.27
N ASP A 187 -22.30 -26.38 17.88
CA ASP A 187 -23.59 -26.88 17.40
C ASP A 187 -23.63 -27.08 15.87
N SER A 188 -22.60 -26.64 15.15
CA SER A 188 -22.51 -26.68 13.68
C SER A 188 -21.75 -27.90 13.14
N ILE A 189 -21.33 -28.82 14.02
CA ILE A 189 -20.53 -30.00 13.67
C ILE A 189 -21.46 -31.21 13.59
N SER A 190 -21.72 -31.72 12.38
CA SER A 190 -22.42 -33.00 12.18
C SER A 190 -21.57 -34.17 12.65
N HIS A 191 -22.19 -35.14 13.33
CA HIS A 191 -21.53 -36.22 14.06
C HIS A 191 -20.85 -37.31 13.20
N GLU A 192 -20.85 -37.23 11.87
CA GLU A 192 -20.55 -38.42 11.05
C GLU A 192 -19.12 -38.58 10.54
N ILE A 193 -18.24 -37.57 10.61
CA ILE A 193 -16.83 -37.75 10.26
C ILE A 193 -16.04 -36.76 11.12
N TYR A 194 -15.03 -37.22 11.90
CA TYR A 194 -13.82 -36.52 12.39
C TYR A 194 -13.39 -37.02 13.80
N PRO A 195 -12.10 -37.41 14.00
CA PRO A 195 -11.59 -37.99 15.25
C PRO A 195 -11.43 -36.97 16.40
N GLU A 196 -11.23 -37.46 17.64
CA GLU A 196 -11.25 -36.78 18.96
C GLU A 196 -10.39 -35.49 19.18
N ASN A 197 -9.81 -34.88 18.15
CA ASN A 197 -9.01 -33.64 18.19
C ASN A 197 -9.85 -32.34 18.26
N LEU A 198 -11.19 -32.44 18.40
CA LEU A 198 -12.16 -31.34 18.38
C LEU A 198 -12.13 -30.36 19.57
N LYS A 199 -11.25 -30.54 20.56
CA LYS A 199 -10.99 -29.52 21.59
C LYS A 199 -10.15 -28.33 21.06
N SER A 200 -9.50 -28.46 19.89
CA SER A 200 -8.55 -27.45 19.39
C SER A 200 -9.21 -26.25 18.68
N HIS A 201 -10.41 -26.39 18.10
CA HIS A 201 -11.07 -25.28 17.38
C HIS A 201 -11.84 -24.33 18.32
N GLN A 202 -12.52 -24.87 19.32
CA GLN A 202 -13.39 -24.11 20.25
C GLN A 202 -12.68 -23.00 21.03
N ARG A 203 -11.39 -23.19 21.31
CA ARG A 203 -10.52 -22.23 22.02
C ARG A 203 -10.22 -20.96 21.20
N PHE A 204 -10.42 -21.00 19.89
CA PHE A 204 -10.21 -19.87 18.97
C PHE A 204 -11.51 -19.25 18.45
N TRP A 205 -12.67 -19.93 18.62
CA TRP A 205 -13.99 -19.39 18.29
C TRP A 205 -14.16 -17.99 18.88
N HIS A 206 -14.51 -16.95 18.13
CA HIS A 206 -14.62 -15.56 18.64
C HIS A 206 -13.36 -15.02 19.36
N TYR A 207 -12.16 -15.49 19.03
CA TYR A 207 -10.90 -14.97 19.58
C TYR A 207 -10.18 -14.03 18.60
N ALA A 208 -10.04 -12.76 18.99
CA ALA A 208 -9.60 -11.65 18.14
C ALA A 208 -8.15 -11.71 17.60
N PHE A 209 -7.34 -12.67 18.06
CA PHE A 209 -5.92 -12.79 17.69
C PHE A 209 -5.53 -14.21 17.25
N THR A 210 -6.50 -15.02 16.80
CA THR A 210 -6.16 -16.32 16.22
C THR A 210 -5.23 -16.17 15.02
N SER A 211 -4.22 -17.03 14.96
CA SER A 211 -3.24 -17.08 13.87
C SER A 211 -2.61 -18.47 13.79
N CYS A 212 -1.96 -18.73 12.67
CA CYS A 212 -1.13 -19.90 12.40
C CYS A 212 0.16 -19.45 11.69
N VAL A 213 1.01 -20.38 11.26
CA VAL A 213 2.28 -20.07 10.58
C VAL A 213 2.08 -19.24 9.30
N ASN A 214 0.91 -19.37 8.66
CA ASN A 214 0.59 -18.73 7.37
C ASN A 214 -0.01 -17.32 7.49
N CYS A 215 -0.36 -16.83 8.69
CA CYS A 215 -1.05 -15.55 8.82
C CYS A 215 -0.80 -14.81 10.13
N GLY A 216 -1.24 -13.55 10.18
CA GLY A 216 -1.25 -12.71 11.38
C GLY A 216 -0.01 -11.85 11.54
N ALA A 217 0.18 -11.35 12.75
CA ALA A 217 1.22 -10.38 13.07
C ALA A 217 2.63 -11.01 12.98
N ARG A 218 3.58 -10.29 12.37
CA ARG A 218 4.99 -10.70 12.20
C ARG A 218 5.92 -9.52 12.44
N PHE A 219 6.25 -8.75 11.40
CA PHE A 219 7.15 -7.61 11.49
C PHE A 219 6.67 -6.60 12.55
N SER A 220 5.39 -6.27 12.58
CA SER A 220 4.78 -5.33 13.55
C SER A 220 5.04 -5.67 15.03
N ILE A 221 5.34 -6.93 15.35
CA ILE A 221 5.57 -7.41 16.72
C ILE A 221 7.02 -7.84 16.97
N LEU A 222 7.92 -7.69 16.00
CA LEU A 222 9.30 -8.16 16.06
C LEU A 222 10.22 -7.19 16.81
N ASN A 223 10.93 -7.65 17.83
CA ASN A 223 11.89 -6.84 18.59
C ASN A 223 13.35 -7.13 18.19
N ALA A 224 13.67 -8.40 17.93
CA ALA A 224 15.02 -8.85 17.57
C ALA A 224 14.95 -10.18 16.82
N LEU A 225 16.06 -10.56 16.18
CA LEU A 225 16.23 -11.89 15.61
C LEU A 225 17.07 -12.78 16.55
N PRO A 226 16.93 -14.12 16.47
CA PRO A 226 16.04 -14.89 15.59
C PRO A 226 14.54 -14.67 15.85
N TYR A 227 13.70 -14.89 14.83
CA TYR A 227 12.23 -14.77 14.94
C TYR A 227 11.68 -15.86 15.85
N ASP A 228 11.50 -15.49 17.12
CA ASP A 228 11.14 -16.37 18.23
C ASP A 228 10.25 -15.56 19.18
N ARG A 229 9.25 -16.18 19.80
CA ARG A 229 8.28 -15.56 20.70
C ARG A 229 8.93 -14.64 21.73
N LYS A 230 10.05 -15.03 22.34
CA LYS A 230 10.78 -14.22 23.34
C LYS A 230 11.31 -12.88 22.79
N ASN A 231 11.53 -12.82 21.48
CA ASN A 231 11.99 -11.66 20.75
C ASN A 231 10.83 -10.91 20.06
N THR A 232 9.59 -11.10 20.50
CA THR A 232 8.42 -10.38 20.00
C THR A 232 7.66 -9.71 21.15
N SER A 233 6.64 -8.89 20.83
CA SER A 233 5.70 -8.40 21.84
C SER A 233 4.81 -9.50 22.46
N MET A 234 4.99 -10.77 22.06
CA MET A 234 4.33 -11.92 22.68
C MET A 234 5.11 -12.51 23.87
N LYS A 235 6.32 -12.01 24.16
CA LYS A 235 7.20 -12.50 25.23
C LYS A 235 6.53 -12.56 26.61
N ASP A 236 5.62 -11.62 26.88
CA ASP A 236 4.97 -11.47 28.18
C ASP A 236 3.66 -12.30 28.28
N PHE A 237 3.28 -13.02 27.22
CA PHE A 237 2.08 -13.87 27.17
C PHE A 237 2.48 -15.35 27.26
N ALA A 238 2.47 -15.93 28.45
CA ALA A 238 2.80 -17.34 28.65
C ALA A 238 1.76 -18.27 27.99
N LEU A 239 2.22 -19.30 27.26
CA LEU A 239 1.34 -20.27 26.60
C LEU A 239 0.60 -21.16 27.61
N CYS A 240 -0.71 -21.35 27.45
CA CYS A 240 -1.41 -22.41 28.19
C CYS A 240 -1.01 -23.79 27.66
N SER A 241 -1.27 -24.86 28.44
CA SER A 241 -0.89 -26.24 28.10
C SER A 241 -1.31 -26.66 26.68
N SER A 242 -2.54 -26.36 26.27
CA SER A 242 -3.01 -26.67 24.91
C SER A 242 -2.33 -25.83 23.83
N CYS A 243 -2.02 -24.56 24.11
CA CYS A 243 -1.30 -23.69 23.17
C CYS A 243 0.15 -24.16 23.01
N ASN A 244 0.76 -24.62 24.09
CA ASN A 244 2.09 -25.21 24.08
C ASN A 244 2.11 -26.52 23.29
N TYR A 245 1.08 -27.36 23.44
CA TYR A 245 0.91 -28.56 22.62
C TYR A 245 0.82 -28.21 21.13
N ASP A 246 -0.05 -27.25 20.75
CA ASP A 246 -0.17 -26.78 19.36
C ASP A 246 1.16 -26.21 18.82
N TYR A 247 1.91 -25.49 19.66
CA TYR A 247 3.20 -24.87 19.32
C TYR A 247 4.31 -25.89 19.10
N THR A 248 4.31 -26.99 19.85
CA THR A 248 5.37 -28.03 19.83
C THR A 248 5.03 -29.24 18.96
N ASN A 249 3.78 -29.39 18.53
CA ASN A 249 3.35 -30.51 17.70
C ASN A 249 3.59 -30.24 16.19
N PRO A 250 4.51 -30.95 15.53
CA PRO A 250 4.84 -30.73 14.11
C PRO A 250 3.69 -31.01 13.15
N THR A 251 2.69 -31.83 13.54
CA THR A 251 1.52 -32.11 12.69
C THR A 251 0.45 -31.03 12.80
N ASN A 252 0.61 -30.05 13.69
CA ASN A 252 -0.33 -28.95 13.87
C ASN A 252 0.07 -27.77 12.99
N ARG A 253 -0.89 -27.14 12.30
CA ARG A 253 -0.65 -25.91 11.51
C ARG A 253 -0.12 -24.72 12.33
N ARG A 254 -0.18 -24.82 13.66
CA ARG A 254 0.31 -23.82 14.60
C ARG A 254 1.68 -24.15 15.20
N PHE A 255 2.32 -25.21 14.71
CA PHE A 255 3.69 -25.56 15.05
C PHE A 255 4.62 -24.36 14.86
N HIS A 256 5.37 -23.98 15.90
CA HIS A 256 6.24 -22.79 15.91
C HIS A 256 5.57 -21.49 15.41
N THR A 257 4.27 -21.33 15.65
CA THR A 257 3.60 -20.05 15.42
C THR A 257 3.91 -19.11 16.59
N GLU A 258 4.91 -18.24 16.43
CA GLU A 258 5.32 -17.31 17.48
C GLU A 258 4.19 -16.46 18.09
N PRO A 259 3.19 -15.97 17.32
CA PRO A 259 2.05 -15.25 17.89
C PRO A 259 0.87 -16.11 18.33
N ILE A 260 1.03 -17.44 18.45
CA ILE A 260 -0.06 -18.31 18.89
C ILE A 260 -0.58 -17.87 20.27
N SER A 261 -1.90 -17.82 20.39
CA SER A 261 -2.62 -17.53 21.62
C SER A 261 -4.09 -17.90 21.48
N CYS A 262 -4.79 -18.11 22.59
CA CYS A 262 -6.23 -18.44 22.61
C CYS A 262 -6.94 -17.67 23.73
N LYS A 263 -8.25 -17.89 23.91
CA LYS A 263 -9.02 -17.25 25.00
C LYS A 263 -8.43 -17.41 26.42
N GLN A 264 -7.66 -18.47 26.69
CA GLN A 264 -7.11 -18.76 28.02
C GLN A 264 -5.79 -18.02 28.31
N CYS A 265 -4.88 -17.98 27.34
CA CYS A 265 -3.53 -17.42 27.49
C CYS A 265 -3.29 -16.16 26.65
N GLY A 266 -4.35 -15.69 25.99
CA GLY A 266 -4.25 -14.74 24.92
C GLY A 266 -4.49 -13.31 25.33
N ILE A 267 -4.41 -12.47 24.32
CA ILE A 267 -4.45 -11.02 24.42
C ILE A 267 -5.89 -10.61 24.72
N LYS A 268 -6.09 -9.84 25.78
CA LYS A 268 -7.39 -9.26 26.11
C LYS A 268 -7.67 -8.02 25.24
N VAL A 269 -8.95 -7.86 24.90
CA VAL A 269 -9.48 -6.65 24.24
C VAL A 269 -10.28 -5.86 25.27
N LEU A 270 -10.24 -4.53 25.20
CA LEU A 270 -11.03 -3.63 26.02
C LEU A 270 -11.70 -2.58 25.12
N SER A 271 -12.98 -2.33 25.36
CA SER A 271 -13.67 -1.15 24.82
C SER A 271 -14.27 -0.29 25.92
N PHE A 272 -14.36 1.01 25.65
CA PHE A 272 -15.04 1.97 26.52
C PHE A 272 -15.44 3.23 25.77
N GLU A 273 -16.36 3.98 26.35
CA GLU A 273 -16.71 5.32 25.91
C GLU A 273 -15.88 6.36 26.67
N TYR A 274 -15.37 7.37 25.97
CA TYR A 274 -14.59 8.48 26.51
C TYR A 274 -15.33 9.80 26.28
N TYR A 275 -15.62 10.50 27.38
CA TYR A 275 -16.50 11.67 27.44
C TYR A 275 -15.71 12.97 27.63
N ALA A 276 -16.20 14.08 27.10
CA ALA A 276 -15.60 15.39 27.34
C ALA A 276 -15.86 15.91 28.78
N GLN A 277 -17.06 15.66 29.31
CA GLN A 277 -17.39 15.97 30.70
C GLN A 277 -17.03 14.81 31.64
N GLN A 278 -16.57 15.13 32.84
CA GLN A 278 -16.27 14.12 33.86
C GLN A 278 -17.56 13.45 34.33
N ASN A 279 -17.52 12.12 34.45
CA ASN A 279 -18.59 11.36 35.10
C ASN A 279 -18.49 11.50 36.62
N GLN A 280 -19.63 11.57 37.31
CA GLN A 280 -19.70 11.56 38.78
C GLN A 280 -19.28 10.21 39.41
N ILE A 281 -19.08 9.17 38.59
CA ILE A 281 -18.69 7.83 39.05
C ILE A 281 -17.16 7.72 39.02
N SER A 282 -16.55 7.74 40.19
CA SER A 282 -15.10 7.56 40.35
C SER A 282 -14.74 6.08 40.23
N ALA A 283 -13.97 5.70 39.21
CA ALA A 283 -13.37 4.37 39.15
C ALA A 283 -12.55 4.11 40.43
N THR A 284 -12.69 2.91 41.02
CA THR A 284 -11.94 2.56 42.23
C THR A 284 -10.43 2.57 41.93
N GLU A 285 -9.61 2.94 42.92
CA GLU A 285 -8.15 2.98 42.74
C GLU A 285 -7.58 1.61 42.33
N SER A 286 -8.19 0.52 42.81
CA SER A 286 -7.86 -0.85 42.41
C SER A 286 -8.07 -1.08 40.90
N LEU A 287 -9.23 -0.67 40.37
CA LEU A 287 -9.53 -0.80 38.94
C LEU A 287 -8.59 0.04 38.07
N VAL A 288 -8.27 1.26 38.51
CA VAL A 288 -7.31 2.15 37.81
C VAL A 288 -5.95 1.47 37.71
N LYS A 289 -5.41 0.98 38.84
CA LYS A 289 -4.11 0.29 38.88
C LYS A 289 -4.13 -0.97 38.02
N GLN A 290 -5.22 -1.73 38.06
CA GLN A 290 -5.39 -2.92 37.23
C GLN A 290 -5.37 -2.57 35.73
N LEU A 291 -6.12 -1.57 35.28
CA LEU A 291 -6.18 -1.19 33.87
C LEU A 291 -4.85 -0.61 33.37
N GLN A 292 -4.17 0.21 34.17
CA GLN A 292 -2.82 0.71 33.86
C GLN A 292 -1.79 -0.42 33.73
N HIS A 293 -1.93 -1.48 34.53
CA HIS A 293 -1.07 -2.66 34.47
C HIS A 293 -1.40 -3.54 33.25
N ASP A 294 -2.68 -3.86 33.06
CA ASP A 294 -3.15 -4.81 32.05
C ASP A 294 -3.06 -4.25 30.62
N PHE A 295 -3.20 -2.93 30.42
CA PHE A 295 -3.25 -2.29 29.10
C PHE A 295 -2.17 -1.22 28.94
N PRO A 296 -1.14 -1.45 28.10
CA PRO A 296 -0.05 -0.50 27.89
C PRO A 296 -0.49 0.91 27.50
N ASP A 297 -1.54 1.01 26.67
CA ASP A 297 -2.12 2.27 26.22
C ASP A 297 -2.77 3.11 27.33
N MET A 298 -2.98 2.54 28.53
CA MET A 298 -3.55 3.21 29.68
C MET A 298 -2.53 3.54 30.77
N ARG A 299 -1.24 3.16 30.62
CA ARG A 299 -0.19 3.37 31.64
C ARG A 299 -0.06 4.83 32.09
N HIS A 300 -0.21 5.77 31.16
CA HIS A 300 -0.07 7.21 31.41
C HIS A 300 -1.39 7.90 31.80
N PHE A 301 -2.50 7.17 31.89
CA PHE A 301 -3.78 7.77 32.27
C PHE A 301 -3.75 8.19 33.74
N THR A 302 -4.05 9.45 34.01
CA THR A 302 -4.20 9.98 35.37
C THR A 302 -5.60 9.70 35.92
N ARG A 303 -5.84 9.90 37.22
CA ARG A 303 -7.20 9.85 37.81
C ARG A 303 -8.20 10.74 37.06
N SER A 304 -7.75 11.88 36.53
CA SER A 304 -8.59 12.74 35.69
C SER A 304 -9.03 12.01 34.43
N ASN A 305 -8.14 11.35 33.70
CA ASN A 305 -8.50 10.61 32.49
C ASN A 305 -9.53 9.51 32.77
N PHE A 306 -9.38 8.75 33.86
CA PHE A 306 -10.33 7.70 34.24
C PHE A 306 -11.73 8.23 34.58
N SER A 307 -11.86 9.49 35.03
CA SER A 307 -13.17 10.10 35.28
C SER A 307 -13.99 10.35 34.00
N HIS A 308 -13.36 10.26 32.82
CA HIS A 308 -14.01 10.40 31.52
C HIS A 308 -14.44 9.06 30.91
N ILE A 309 -14.16 7.93 31.56
CA ILE A 309 -14.43 6.58 31.02
C ILE A 309 -15.79 6.06 31.48
N ASN A 310 -16.54 5.46 30.57
CA ASN A 310 -17.75 4.69 30.87
C ASN A 310 -17.82 3.39 30.07
N SER A 311 -18.71 2.47 30.48
CA SER A 311 -19.13 1.32 29.66
C SER A 311 -17.99 0.36 29.29
N LEU A 312 -17.20 -0.09 30.27
CA LEU A 312 -16.12 -1.06 30.07
C LEU A 312 -16.69 -2.41 29.59
N SER A 313 -16.23 -2.88 28.44
CA SER A 313 -16.50 -4.23 27.92
C SER A 313 -15.20 -4.92 27.51
N TYR A 314 -15.15 -6.25 27.61
CA TYR A 314 -13.93 -7.03 27.40
C TYR A 314 -14.08 -8.08 26.28
N ASN A 315 -12.97 -8.40 25.63
CA ASN A 315 -12.84 -9.49 24.66
C ASN A 315 -13.91 -9.42 23.56
N TYR A 316 -14.65 -10.50 23.32
CA TYR A 316 -15.67 -10.54 22.28
C TYR A 316 -16.83 -9.58 22.54
N ASP A 317 -17.18 -9.32 23.80
CA ASP A 317 -18.21 -8.33 24.15
C ASP A 317 -17.74 -6.89 23.85
N ALA A 318 -16.44 -6.61 23.95
CA ALA A 318 -15.87 -5.34 23.51
C ALA A 318 -16.04 -5.12 22.00
N ILE A 319 -15.87 -6.18 21.20
CA ILE A 319 -16.03 -6.13 19.74
C ILE A 319 -17.51 -5.94 19.39
N LYS A 320 -18.43 -6.62 20.09
CA LYS A 320 -19.89 -6.40 19.95
C LYS A 320 -20.29 -4.98 20.28
N ALA A 321 -19.85 -4.46 21.43
CA ALA A 321 -20.11 -3.08 21.82
C ALA A 321 -19.56 -2.07 20.78
N CYS A 322 -18.39 -2.35 20.19
CA CYS A 322 -17.85 -1.55 19.09
C CYS A 322 -18.73 -1.59 17.83
N ALA A 323 -19.24 -2.77 17.44
CA ALA A 323 -20.16 -2.91 16.32
C ALA A 323 -21.47 -2.14 16.56
N ASP A 324 -22.03 -2.22 17.76
CA ASP A 324 -23.25 -1.50 18.13
C ASP A 324 -23.01 0.02 18.17
N ALA A 325 -21.84 0.47 18.61
CA ALA A 325 -21.45 1.88 18.52
C ALA A 325 -21.38 2.36 17.06
N LEU A 326 -20.84 1.56 16.13
CA LEU A 326 -20.80 1.87 14.70
C LEU A 326 -22.20 1.95 14.08
N LYS A 327 -23.11 1.02 14.40
CA LYS A 327 -24.52 1.06 13.98
C LYS A 327 -25.23 2.32 14.47
N ASN A 328 -24.87 2.77 15.67
CA ASN A 328 -25.36 4.02 16.26
C ASN A 328 -24.60 5.27 15.78
N ASN A 329 -23.86 5.18 14.67
CA ASN A 329 -23.11 6.27 14.05
C ASN A 329 -22.10 6.97 14.99
N ARG A 330 -21.51 6.22 15.92
CA ARG A 330 -20.40 6.72 16.75
C ARG A 330 -19.08 6.69 15.98
N ILE A 331 -18.15 7.56 16.37
CA ILE A 331 -16.75 7.50 15.94
C ILE A 331 -16.01 6.56 16.86
N ILE A 332 -15.30 5.60 16.27
CA ILE A 332 -14.46 4.65 16.99
C ILE A 332 -13.00 5.05 16.82
N LEU A 333 -12.23 5.10 17.91
CA LEU A 333 -10.79 5.05 17.90
C LEU A 333 -10.34 3.60 18.14
N PHE A 334 -9.78 2.99 17.12
CA PHE A 334 -9.51 1.55 17.02
C PHE A 334 -8.02 1.29 16.98
N LYS A 335 -7.49 0.47 17.90
CA LYS A 335 -6.12 -0.06 17.79
C LYS A 335 -6.09 -1.20 16.78
N GLY A 336 -5.45 -0.98 15.62
CA GLY A 336 -5.27 -1.96 14.56
C GLY A 336 -3.97 -2.77 14.70
N LEU A 337 -3.52 -3.41 13.61
CA LEU A 337 -2.28 -4.20 13.62
C LEU A 337 -1.01 -3.32 13.63
N GLY A 338 -0.98 -2.28 12.79
CA GLY A 338 0.17 -1.40 12.61
C GLY A 338 0.06 -0.04 13.30
N GLY A 339 -1.09 0.26 13.92
CA GLY A 339 -1.35 1.51 14.65
C GLY A 339 -2.83 1.78 14.86
N PHE A 340 -3.18 2.98 15.34
CA PHE A 340 -4.55 3.42 15.60
C PHE A 340 -5.25 3.97 14.36
N ALA A 341 -6.55 3.70 14.23
CA ALA A 341 -7.42 4.19 13.15
C ALA A 341 -8.72 4.78 13.70
N PHE A 342 -9.32 5.71 12.95
CA PHE A 342 -10.71 6.10 13.13
C PHE A 342 -11.60 5.21 12.28
N LEU A 343 -12.67 4.68 12.89
CA LEU A 343 -13.73 3.95 12.22
C LEU A 343 -15.07 4.69 12.34
N ALA A 344 -15.87 4.64 11.27
CA ALA A 344 -17.21 5.20 11.25
C ALA A 344 -18.08 4.56 10.15
N ASN A 345 -19.39 4.66 10.27
CA ASN A 345 -20.32 4.33 9.18
C ASN A 345 -20.08 5.26 7.98
N ALA A 346 -19.66 4.70 6.84
CA ALA A 346 -19.34 5.47 5.63
C ALA A 346 -20.56 6.10 4.93
N ARG A 347 -21.77 5.75 5.38
CA ARG A 347 -23.03 6.35 4.91
C ARG A 347 -23.45 7.56 5.74
N ASN A 348 -22.88 7.76 6.93
CA ASN A 348 -23.25 8.85 7.82
C ASN A 348 -22.40 10.10 7.57
N THR A 349 -22.98 11.06 6.85
CA THR A 349 -22.29 12.30 6.45
C THR A 349 -21.80 13.14 7.64
N ASP A 350 -22.59 13.30 8.70
CA ASP A 350 -22.22 14.15 9.83
C ASP A 350 -21.02 13.59 10.61
N THR A 351 -20.98 12.26 10.78
CA THR A 351 -19.87 11.56 11.41
C THR A 351 -18.58 11.73 10.61
N ILE A 352 -18.67 11.65 9.27
CA ILE A 352 -17.51 11.81 8.39
C ILE A 352 -17.00 13.26 8.43
N ARG A 353 -17.89 14.26 8.45
CA ARG A 353 -17.50 15.67 8.62
C ARG A 353 -16.76 15.91 9.93
N LYS A 354 -17.24 15.33 11.03
CA LYS A 354 -16.55 15.36 12.33
C LYS A 354 -15.14 14.77 12.23
N ILE A 355 -14.97 13.63 11.56
CA ILE A 355 -13.63 13.04 11.32
C ILE A 355 -12.75 13.95 10.44
N ARG A 356 -13.30 14.59 9.40
CA ARG A 356 -12.55 15.58 8.58
C ARG A 356 -12.07 16.75 9.41
N ALA A 357 -12.89 17.26 10.32
CA ALA A 357 -12.54 18.32 11.25
C ALA A 357 -11.41 17.88 12.20
N ILE A 358 -11.55 16.73 12.87
CA ILE A 358 -10.52 16.15 13.76
C ILE A 358 -9.17 16.03 13.03
N LYS A 359 -9.19 15.57 11.77
CA LYS A 359 -7.97 15.35 10.99
C LYS A 359 -7.42 16.58 10.27
N ASN A 360 -8.13 17.71 10.31
CA ASN A 360 -7.87 18.88 9.45
C ASN A 360 -7.63 18.47 7.98
N ARG A 361 -8.56 17.65 7.46
CA ARG A 361 -8.48 16.97 6.16
C ARG A 361 -9.77 17.23 5.36
N PRO A 362 -9.89 18.38 4.68
CA PRO A 362 -11.16 18.80 4.06
C PRO A 362 -11.53 17.95 2.84
N SER A 363 -10.60 17.76 1.89
CA SER A 363 -10.92 17.08 0.63
C SER A 363 -10.25 15.73 0.39
N LYS A 364 -9.11 15.43 1.03
CA LYS A 364 -8.35 14.19 0.73
C LYS A 364 -9.23 12.93 0.94
N PRO A 365 -9.38 12.04 -0.06
CA PRO A 365 -10.30 10.90 -0.03
C PRO A 365 -10.10 9.94 1.14
N PHE A 366 -11.17 9.36 1.69
CA PHE A 366 -11.09 8.30 2.68
C PHE A 366 -11.14 6.90 2.03
N VAL A 367 -10.69 5.91 2.80
CA VAL A 367 -10.72 4.50 2.42
C VAL A 367 -11.96 3.84 3.03
N ILE A 368 -12.57 2.95 2.25
CA ILE A 368 -13.70 2.14 2.68
C ILE A 368 -13.26 0.69 2.88
N MET A 369 -13.63 0.14 4.03
CA MET A 369 -13.55 -1.28 4.31
C MET A 369 -14.95 -1.90 4.24
N ALA A 370 -15.10 -3.00 3.51
CA ALA A 370 -16.33 -3.78 3.51
C ALA A 370 -16.05 -5.25 3.14
N ARG A 371 -17.06 -6.12 3.27
CA ARG A 371 -17.04 -7.47 2.69
C ARG A 371 -16.80 -7.38 1.17
N GLU A 372 -16.13 -8.39 0.60
CA GLU A 372 -15.84 -8.41 -0.84
C GLU A 372 -17.11 -8.29 -1.70
N SER A 373 -18.19 -8.98 -1.29
CA SER A 373 -19.50 -8.93 -1.93
C SER A 373 -20.06 -7.51 -2.02
N GLU A 374 -19.82 -6.70 -1.00
CA GLU A 374 -20.28 -5.31 -0.95
C GLU A 374 -19.32 -4.36 -1.67
N LEU A 375 -18.01 -4.60 -1.60
CA LEU A 375 -17.02 -3.81 -2.33
C LEU A 375 -17.25 -3.85 -3.85
N LYS A 376 -17.67 -5.00 -4.39
CA LYS A 376 -18.07 -5.15 -5.80
C LYS A 376 -19.27 -4.27 -6.19
N LYS A 377 -20.09 -3.85 -5.22
CA LYS A 377 -21.18 -2.88 -5.41
C LYS A 377 -20.70 -1.44 -5.25
N ILE A 378 -19.74 -1.19 -4.36
CA ILE A 378 -19.18 0.14 -4.07
C ILE A 378 -18.25 0.64 -5.19
N ALA A 379 -17.47 -0.27 -5.79
CA ALA A 379 -16.45 0.06 -6.77
C ALA A 379 -16.38 -0.98 -7.88
N LEU A 380 -15.93 -0.54 -9.06
CA LEU A 380 -15.60 -1.43 -10.16
C LEU A 380 -14.21 -2.02 -9.91
N LEU A 381 -14.12 -3.34 -9.78
CA LEU A 381 -12.89 -4.07 -9.49
C LEU A 381 -12.52 -4.97 -10.66
N SER A 382 -11.27 -4.87 -11.15
CA SER A 382 -10.71 -5.80 -12.12
C SER A 382 -10.38 -7.15 -11.45
N PRO A 383 -10.23 -8.25 -12.22
CA PRO A 383 -9.82 -9.54 -11.65
C PRO A 383 -8.52 -9.44 -10.85
N LYS A 384 -7.49 -8.77 -11.39
CA LYS A 384 -6.21 -8.54 -10.69
C LYS A 384 -6.38 -7.73 -9.41
N ALA A 385 -7.31 -6.76 -9.39
CA ALA A 385 -7.61 -5.99 -8.20
C ALA A 385 -8.26 -6.86 -7.10
N ILE A 386 -9.14 -7.80 -7.48
CA ILE A 386 -9.73 -8.79 -6.55
C ILE A 386 -8.66 -9.74 -6.03
N ASP A 387 -7.76 -10.22 -6.89
CA ASP A 387 -6.65 -11.08 -6.49
C ASP A 387 -5.73 -10.37 -5.50
N ALA A 388 -5.38 -9.10 -5.77
CA ALA A 388 -4.58 -8.28 -4.88
C ALA A 388 -5.29 -8.05 -3.53
N LEU A 389 -6.59 -7.74 -3.56
CA LEU A 389 -7.43 -7.56 -2.36
C LEU A 389 -7.44 -8.81 -1.48
N ASN A 390 -7.51 -10.00 -2.10
CA ASN A 390 -7.55 -11.28 -1.39
C ASN A 390 -6.20 -11.90 -1.07
N SER A 391 -5.10 -11.33 -1.59
CA SER A 391 -3.74 -11.75 -1.29
C SER A 391 -3.43 -11.70 0.22
N PRO A 392 -2.39 -12.43 0.69
CA PRO A 392 -1.94 -12.33 2.07
C PRO A 392 -1.62 -10.89 2.51
N ALA A 393 -1.19 -10.03 1.59
CA ALA A 393 -0.90 -8.63 1.87
C ALA A 393 -2.18 -7.80 2.10
N SER A 394 -3.30 -8.14 1.44
CA SER A 394 -4.61 -7.46 1.56
C SER A 394 -4.50 -5.93 1.60
N PRO A 395 -3.95 -5.27 0.56
CA PRO A 395 -3.73 -3.83 0.53
C PRO A 395 -5.02 -3.04 0.29
N ILE A 396 -4.91 -1.71 0.38
CA ILE A 396 -5.92 -0.80 -0.16
C ILE A 396 -5.80 -0.80 -1.67
N ILE A 397 -6.92 -0.99 -2.36
CA ILE A 397 -7.03 -0.93 -3.81
C ILE A 397 -7.68 0.40 -4.20
N LEU A 398 -7.02 1.19 -5.04
CA LEU A 398 -7.66 2.32 -5.73
C LEU A 398 -8.46 1.79 -6.92
N ALA A 399 -9.75 2.12 -6.96
CA ALA A 399 -10.70 1.63 -7.96
C ALA A 399 -11.66 2.74 -8.42
N LEU A 400 -12.38 2.50 -9.51
CA LEU A 400 -13.42 3.43 -9.98
C LEU A 400 -14.66 3.31 -9.08
N LYS A 401 -15.17 4.45 -8.62
CA LYS A 401 -16.32 4.54 -7.70
C LYS A 401 -17.62 4.26 -8.44
N ASN A 402 -18.44 3.36 -7.90
CA ASN A 402 -19.82 3.20 -8.36
C ASN A 402 -20.71 4.28 -7.74
N LYS A 403 -21.03 5.32 -8.52
CA LYS A 403 -21.86 6.45 -8.09
C LYS A 403 -23.29 6.08 -7.68
N LYS A 404 -23.79 4.92 -8.10
CA LYS A 404 -25.14 4.47 -7.73
C LYS A 404 -25.21 4.00 -6.28
N TYR A 405 -24.07 3.67 -5.69
CA TYR A 405 -24.00 3.21 -4.32
C TYR A 405 -24.14 4.38 -3.36
N ASN A 406 -25.00 4.24 -2.35
CA ASN A 406 -25.25 5.26 -1.35
C ASN A 406 -24.11 5.34 -0.33
N LEU A 407 -23.03 6.05 -0.68
CA LEU A 407 -21.99 6.52 0.24
C LEU A 407 -22.16 8.02 0.50
N SER A 408 -21.66 8.48 1.65
CA SER A 408 -21.60 9.92 1.88
C SER A 408 -20.70 10.61 0.83
N PRO A 409 -21.11 11.78 0.30
CA PRO A 409 -20.26 12.56 -0.62
C PRO A 409 -18.95 13.01 0.03
N GLU A 410 -18.92 13.05 1.37
CA GLU A 410 -17.74 13.40 2.17
C GLU A 410 -16.68 12.29 2.17
N ILE A 411 -16.91 11.11 1.60
CA ILE A 411 -15.87 10.07 1.47
C ILE A 411 -14.85 10.46 0.41
N SER A 412 -15.31 10.79 -0.80
CA SER A 412 -14.48 11.14 -1.95
C SER A 412 -15.28 11.94 -2.97
N ASN A 413 -14.76 13.10 -3.35
CA ASN A 413 -15.27 13.92 -4.45
C ASN A 413 -14.70 13.50 -5.82
N LEU A 414 -13.80 12.51 -5.85
CA LEU A 414 -13.20 11.96 -7.07
C LEU A 414 -14.05 10.86 -7.69
N GLU A 415 -13.77 10.52 -8.95
CA GLU A 415 -14.27 9.32 -9.63
C GLU A 415 -13.64 8.03 -9.11
N THR A 416 -12.60 8.13 -8.28
CA THR A 416 -11.91 7.00 -7.66
C THR A 416 -12.21 6.89 -6.17
N ILE A 417 -12.02 5.69 -5.64
CA ILE A 417 -12.19 5.37 -4.22
C ILE A 417 -11.15 4.32 -3.81
N GLY A 418 -10.63 4.44 -2.58
CA GLY A 418 -9.79 3.41 -1.98
C GLY A 418 -10.66 2.40 -1.24
N VAL A 419 -10.51 1.12 -1.54
CA VAL A 419 -11.26 0.03 -0.91
C VAL A 419 -10.35 -1.04 -0.33
N MET A 420 -10.77 -1.70 0.75
CA MET A 420 -10.05 -2.80 1.38
C MET A 420 -11.01 -3.79 2.07
N ILE A 421 -10.55 -5.00 2.38
CA ILE A 421 -11.33 -6.00 3.15
C ILE A 421 -10.85 -6.10 4.60
N PRO A 422 -11.68 -6.68 5.50
CA PRO A 422 -11.24 -7.05 6.84
C PRO A 422 -10.06 -8.02 6.78
N TYR A 423 -8.93 -7.65 7.39
CA TYR A 423 -7.69 -8.41 7.28
C TYR A 423 -7.22 -9.05 8.59
N THR A 424 -7.75 -8.63 9.75
CA THR A 424 -7.44 -9.25 11.05
C THR A 424 -8.63 -10.02 11.59
N ALA A 425 -8.39 -10.99 12.46
CA ALA A 425 -9.44 -11.71 13.19
C ALA A 425 -10.41 -10.76 13.92
N MET A 426 -9.89 -9.71 14.56
CA MET A 426 -10.71 -8.69 15.23
C MET A 426 -11.63 -7.93 14.26
N LEU A 427 -11.12 -7.54 13.08
CA LEU A 427 -11.94 -6.88 12.06
C LEU A 427 -12.97 -7.85 11.46
N VAL A 428 -12.62 -9.11 11.25
CA VAL A 428 -13.57 -10.14 10.82
C VAL A 428 -14.72 -10.24 11.83
N LEU A 429 -14.42 -10.45 13.12
CA LEU A 429 -15.44 -10.53 14.17
C LEU A 429 -16.29 -9.25 14.28
N LEU A 430 -15.71 -8.08 14.00
CA LEU A 430 -16.48 -6.83 13.93
C LEU A 430 -17.51 -6.89 12.79
N PHE A 431 -17.11 -7.33 11.59
CA PHE A 431 -18.01 -7.45 10.43
C PHE A 431 -19.07 -8.56 10.58
N GLU A 432 -18.79 -9.62 11.34
CA GLU A 432 -19.81 -10.62 11.72
C GLU A 432 -20.97 -10.02 12.54
N HIS A 433 -20.72 -8.88 13.21
CA HIS A 433 -21.75 -8.16 13.96
C HIS A 433 -22.36 -6.97 13.22
N LEU A 434 -21.85 -6.61 12.05
CA LEU A 434 -22.38 -5.52 11.22
C LEU A 434 -23.29 -6.08 10.12
N GLU A 435 -24.25 -5.29 9.64
CA GLU A 435 -25.14 -5.70 8.54
C GLU A 435 -24.35 -6.04 7.27
N GLU A 436 -24.82 -7.02 6.49
CA GLU A 436 -24.12 -7.53 5.28
C GLU A 436 -23.62 -6.42 4.35
N ASP A 437 -24.42 -5.36 4.19
CA ASP A 437 -24.15 -4.21 3.33
C ASP A 437 -23.36 -3.07 4.01
N PHE A 438 -22.86 -3.26 5.23
CA PHE A 438 -22.18 -2.21 5.99
C PHE A 438 -20.86 -1.78 5.32
N ALA A 439 -20.75 -0.47 5.07
CA ALA A 439 -19.54 0.16 4.54
C ALA A 439 -18.86 0.97 5.66
N LEU A 440 -17.63 0.58 6.00
CA LEU A 440 -16.87 1.15 7.11
C LEU A 440 -15.84 2.14 6.57
N LEU A 441 -15.83 3.39 7.04
CA LEU A 441 -14.68 4.27 6.87
C LEU A 441 -13.54 3.74 7.73
N TYR A 442 -12.36 3.57 7.14
CA TYR A 442 -11.13 3.18 7.85
C TYR A 442 -10.02 4.18 7.51
N THR A 443 -9.51 4.93 8.48
CA THR A 443 -8.46 5.92 8.24
C THR A 443 -7.52 6.01 9.43
N SER A 444 -6.23 6.22 9.21
CA SER A 444 -5.24 6.37 10.28
C SER A 444 -5.66 7.44 11.29
N ALA A 445 -5.45 7.19 12.59
CA ALA A 445 -5.63 8.17 13.65
C ALA A 445 -4.28 8.83 13.91
N ASN A 446 -4.14 10.04 13.37
CA ASN A 446 -2.89 10.79 13.36
C ASN A 446 -3.16 12.26 13.04
N LYS A 447 -2.28 13.13 13.56
CA LYS A 447 -2.21 14.54 13.18
C LYS A 447 -1.81 14.66 11.70
N LYS A 448 -2.23 15.75 11.05
CA LYS A 448 -1.93 16.00 9.63
C LYS A 448 -0.42 15.91 9.36
N GLY A 449 -0.01 14.98 8.50
CA GLY A 449 1.38 14.78 8.07
C GLY A 449 2.20 13.77 8.91
N ALA A 450 1.72 13.37 10.10
CA ALA A 450 2.34 12.29 10.87
C ALA A 450 1.99 10.91 10.29
N MET A 451 2.76 9.87 10.63
CA MET A 451 2.36 8.47 10.46
C MET A 451 1.23 8.08 11.42
N ILE A 452 0.66 6.88 11.19
CA ILE A 452 -0.31 6.27 12.10
C ILE A 452 0.24 6.20 13.54
N ALA A 453 -0.58 6.57 14.53
CA ALA A 453 -0.20 6.51 15.94
C ALA A 453 0.06 5.07 16.39
N LYS A 454 1.14 4.83 17.15
CA LYS A 454 1.48 3.49 17.69
C LYS A 454 0.85 3.25 19.06
N GLN A 455 0.68 4.33 19.83
CA GLN A 455 0.15 4.35 21.19
C GLN A 455 -1.01 5.33 21.31
N LEU A 456 -1.93 5.07 22.24
CA LEU A 456 -3.13 5.90 22.44
C LEU A 456 -2.81 7.36 22.80
N GLU A 457 -1.72 7.59 23.53
CA GLU A 457 -1.27 8.94 23.93
C GLU A 457 -1.02 9.85 22.71
N GLU A 458 -0.48 9.28 21.62
CA GLU A 458 -0.16 10.03 20.41
C GLU A 458 -1.40 10.54 19.66
N CYS A 459 -2.58 9.96 19.93
CA CYS A 459 -3.85 10.36 19.30
C CYS A 459 -4.39 11.69 19.83
N ASN A 460 -3.91 12.18 20.98
CA ASN A 460 -4.40 13.37 21.68
C ASN A 460 -5.94 13.40 21.86
N LEU A 461 -6.43 12.60 22.80
CA LEU A 461 -7.87 12.46 23.08
C LEU A 461 -8.55 13.79 23.43
N TYR A 462 -7.83 14.72 24.07
CA TYR A 462 -8.37 16.04 24.43
C TYR A 462 -8.69 16.87 23.18
N ASP A 463 -7.74 16.99 22.25
CA ASP A 463 -7.96 17.72 20.98
C ASP A 463 -9.12 17.12 20.17
N ILE A 464 -9.22 15.78 20.16
CA ILE A 464 -10.31 15.06 19.47
C ILE A 464 -11.66 15.47 20.07
N LEU A 465 -11.82 15.39 21.39
CA LEU A 465 -13.06 15.72 22.06
C LEU A 465 -13.43 17.20 21.92
N HIS A 466 -12.47 18.11 22.11
CA HIS A 466 -12.70 19.54 21.92
C HIS A 466 -13.18 19.87 20.49
N THR A 467 -12.62 19.19 19.49
CA THR A 467 -13.09 19.33 18.10
C THR A 467 -14.51 18.80 17.92
N LEU A 468 -14.86 17.69 18.58
CA LEU A 468 -16.22 17.16 18.54
C LEU A 468 -17.24 18.10 19.19
N GLU A 469 -16.89 18.76 20.30
CA GLU A 469 -17.74 19.74 20.97
C GLU A 469 -17.97 20.99 20.11
N THR A 470 -16.89 21.61 19.62
CA THR A 470 -16.96 22.84 18.81
C THR A 470 -17.65 22.63 17.45
N SER A 471 -17.54 21.43 16.87
CA SER A 471 -18.22 21.09 15.61
C SER A 471 -19.75 21.05 15.70
N HIS A 472 -20.32 20.99 16.90
CA HIS A 472 -21.78 21.01 17.09
C HIS A 472 -22.37 22.43 16.97
N ASP A 473 -21.63 23.46 17.36
CA ASP A 473 -22.11 24.85 17.37
C ASP A 473 -22.14 25.49 15.98
N CYS A 474 -21.37 24.97 15.01
CA CYS A 474 -21.38 25.48 13.63
C CYS A 474 -22.67 25.16 12.85
N ASN A 475 -23.53 24.25 13.34
CA ASN A 475 -24.75 23.86 12.65
C ASN A 475 -25.95 24.81 12.87
N ILE A 476 -25.84 25.82 13.75
CA ILE A 476 -26.95 26.77 14.01
C ILE A 476 -26.82 28.07 13.19
N SER A 477 -25.68 28.35 12.55
CA SER A 477 -25.43 29.67 11.92
C SER A 477 -25.31 29.68 10.39
N LEU A 478 -25.26 28.53 9.70
CA LEU A 478 -24.98 28.48 8.26
C LEU A 478 -26.20 28.32 7.34
N HIS A 479 -27.44 28.39 7.86
CA HIS A 479 -28.66 28.28 7.04
C HIS A 479 -29.51 29.55 6.92
N LYS A 480 -28.98 30.73 7.27
CA LYS A 480 -29.62 32.03 7.01
C LYS A 480 -28.64 33.05 6.43
N GLN A 481 -28.00 32.77 5.29
CA GLN A 481 -27.42 33.85 4.48
C GLN A 481 -27.18 33.41 3.03
N SER A 482 -28.28 33.20 2.32
CA SER A 482 -28.28 33.24 0.85
C SER A 482 -29.71 33.48 0.40
N PHE A 483 -30.18 34.73 0.52
CA PHE A 483 -31.23 35.36 -0.29
C PHE A 483 -31.46 36.77 0.27
N LYS A 484 -30.88 37.79 -0.38
CA LYS A 484 -31.53 39.08 -0.62
C LYS A 484 -30.75 39.88 -1.67
N HIS A 485 -31.46 40.18 -2.75
CA HIS A 485 -31.12 41.10 -3.82
C HIS A 485 -30.83 42.51 -3.31
N GLU A 486 -29.94 43.19 -4.05
CA GLU A 486 -29.93 44.62 -4.43
C GLU A 486 -30.60 45.63 -3.50
N ASN A 487 -29.79 46.55 -2.93
CA ASN A 487 -29.84 47.97 -3.31
C ASN A 487 -28.89 48.83 -2.46
N THR A 488 -28.01 49.54 -3.19
CA THR A 488 -27.57 50.94 -3.00
C THR A 488 -27.07 51.51 -1.64
N TYR A 489 -26.03 52.34 -1.82
CA TYR A 489 -25.59 53.53 -1.03
C TYR A 489 -24.52 53.38 0.07
N LYS A 490 -23.32 53.82 -0.34
CA LYS A 490 -22.42 54.85 0.24
C LYS A 490 -22.12 54.92 1.75
N GLN A 491 -20.82 55.15 1.98
CA GLN A 491 -20.18 55.91 3.09
C GLN A 491 -20.21 55.20 4.45
N SER A 492 -19.18 55.25 5.30
CA SER A 492 -17.88 55.92 5.31
C SER A 492 -17.06 55.31 6.45
N SER A 493 -15.73 55.39 6.29
CA SER A 493 -14.68 55.37 7.32
C SER A 493 -15.08 55.71 8.76
N LEU A 494 -14.52 55.00 9.74
CA LEU A 494 -13.53 55.55 10.68
C LEU A 494 -13.04 54.52 11.72
N TYR A 495 -11.74 54.57 11.94
CA TYR A 495 -10.94 53.99 13.02
C TYR A 495 -11.51 54.26 14.43
N GLN A 496 -11.26 53.37 15.42
CA GLN A 496 -10.15 53.49 16.41
C GLN A 496 -10.44 52.73 17.73
N ASP A 497 -9.44 51.94 18.15
CA ASP A 497 -8.90 51.71 19.50
C ASP A 497 -9.77 51.42 20.76
N SER A 498 -9.32 50.35 21.44
CA SER A 498 -8.92 50.27 22.86
C SER A 498 -9.90 49.88 23.98
N THR A 499 -9.55 48.75 24.63
CA THR A 499 -9.39 48.55 26.09
C THR A 499 -10.57 48.49 27.08
N ILE A 500 -10.38 47.61 28.09
CA ILE A 500 -10.88 47.67 29.49
C ILE A 500 -12.15 46.85 29.88
N THR A 501 -11.85 45.70 30.50
CA THR A 501 -12.36 45.09 31.75
C THR A 501 -13.81 45.24 32.24
N SER A 502 -14.37 44.05 32.52
CA SER A 502 -14.99 43.59 33.79
C SER A 502 -16.33 44.13 34.31
N THR A 503 -17.05 43.15 34.88
CA THR A 503 -17.96 43.17 36.04
C THR A 503 -19.43 43.54 35.87
N LEU A 504 -20.25 42.54 36.27
CA LEU A 504 -21.48 42.60 37.05
C LEU A 504 -22.68 43.29 36.41
N TYR A 505 -23.79 42.56 36.27
CA TYR A 505 -25.06 42.95 36.90
C TYR A 505 -26.05 41.79 36.82
N ASP A 506 -26.36 41.25 37.98
CA ASP A 506 -27.52 40.40 38.24
C ASP A 506 -28.60 41.27 38.91
N THR A 507 -29.86 40.85 38.77
CA THR A 507 -31.10 41.33 39.41
C THR A 507 -31.73 42.65 38.92
N ALA A 508 -32.92 42.56 38.30
CA ALA A 508 -34.22 42.63 39.00
C ALA A 508 -35.40 42.84 38.03
N ILE A 509 -36.58 42.36 38.48
CA ILE A 509 -37.99 42.74 38.17
C ILE A 509 -38.78 41.47 37.78
N LYS A 510 -39.32 40.67 38.72
CA LYS A 510 -40.49 40.86 39.62
C LYS A 510 -41.84 41.08 38.92
N ASN A 511 -42.76 40.16 39.27
CA ASN A 511 -44.22 40.28 39.41
C ASN A 511 -45.12 39.83 38.24
N ASN A 512 -45.71 38.64 38.37
CA ASN A 512 -47.17 38.55 38.59
C ASN A 512 -47.60 37.22 39.22
N LYS A 513 -48.62 37.35 40.09
CA LYS A 513 -49.13 36.40 41.09
C LYS A 513 -50.15 35.38 40.52
N PRO A 514 -50.54 34.36 41.31
CA PRO A 514 -51.17 33.12 40.86
C PRO A 514 -52.69 33.11 40.99
N GLU A 515 -53.37 32.30 40.17
CA GLU A 515 -54.74 31.83 40.45
C GLU A 515 -54.84 30.32 40.27
N SER A 516 -55.46 29.71 41.28
CA SER A 516 -55.75 28.29 41.50
C SER A 516 -56.92 27.79 40.66
N TYR A 517 -56.89 26.53 40.18
CA TYR A 517 -58.07 25.65 40.15
C TYR A 517 -57.68 24.17 39.96
N ASP A 518 -58.65 23.31 40.25
CA ASP A 518 -58.62 22.02 40.93
C ASP A 518 -58.03 20.77 40.25
N ASN A 519 -57.80 19.79 41.14
CA ASN A 519 -57.35 18.41 40.92
C ASN A 519 -58.20 17.56 39.94
N LYS A 520 -57.52 16.73 39.13
CA LYS A 520 -57.71 15.25 39.06
C LYS A 520 -56.80 14.55 38.03
N THR A 521 -55.74 13.93 38.55
CA THR A 521 -55.20 12.59 38.21
C THR A 521 -55.24 12.08 36.76
N LYS A 522 -54.04 11.94 36.17
CA LYS A 522 -53.50 10.65 35.70
C LYS A 522 -51.98 10.73 35.50
N HIS A 523 -51.25 9.93 36.26
CA HIS A 523 -49.79 9.80 36.18
C HIS A 523 -49.32 9.43 34.77
N LYS A 524 -48.58 10.34 34.12
CA LYS A 524 -47.45 9.98 33.25
C LYS A 524 -46.22 10.65 33.82
N LYS A 525 -45.32 9.84 34.39
CA LYS A 525 -43.95 10.27 34.71
C LYS A 525 -43.30 10.70 33.39
N ASN A 526 -43.23 12.00 33.15
CA ASN A 526 -42.38 12.54 32.08
C ASN A 526 -40.92 12.38 32.52
N THR A 527 -40.28 11.39 31.91
CA THR A 527 -38.84 11.27 31.74
C THR A 527 -38.30 12.55 31.12
N PHE A 528 -37.74 13.44 31.93
CA PHE A 528 -36.62 14.27 31.51
C PHE A 528 -35.41 13.35 31.41
N CYS A 529 -35.15 12.80 30.23
CA CYS A 529 -33.95 12.03 29.96
C CYS A 529 -33.39 12.42 28.58
N GLN A 530 -32.14 12.90 28.60
CA GLN A 530 -31.14 12.70 27.55
C GLN A 530 -31.42 13.27 26.15
N GLN A 531 -31.09 14.54 25.95
CA GLN A 531 -30.67 15.06 24.64
C GLN A 531 -29.24 15.66 24.69
N ALA A 532 -28.39 15.14 25.56
CA ALA A 532 -26.98 15.58 25.73
C ALA A 532 -25.96 14.45 25.46
N THR A 533 -26.18 13.59 24.45
CA THR A 533 -25.39 12.35 24.26
C THR A 533 -24.70 12.22 22.89
N GLN A 534 -24.18 13.29 22.28
CA GLN A 534 -23.51 13.21 20.95
C GLN A 534 -21.99 13.50 20.90
N ASN A 535 -21.34 13.84 22.01
CA ASN A 535 -19.92 14.26 22.04
C ASN A 535 -18.98 13.25 22.71
N ASN A 536 -19.12 11.97 22.38
CA ASN A 536 -18.30 10.90 22.98
C ASN A 536 -17.53 10.15 21.90
N LEU A 537 -16.32 9.73 22.25
CA LEU A 537 -15.47 8.87 21.44
C LEU A 537 -15.54 7.44 21.99
N PHE A 538 -15.83 6.46 21.14
CA PHE A 538 -15.73 5.05 21.55
C PHE A 538 -14.31 4.56 21.27
N ILE A 539 -13.68 3.88 22.21
CA ILE A 539 -12.28 3.43 22.09
C ILE A 539 -12.23 1.91 22.19
N LEU A 540 -11.53 1.25 21.26
CA LEU A 540 -11.26 -0.19 21.27
C LEU A 540 -9.74 -0.42 21.24
N ILE A 541 -9.19 -0.99 22.31
CA ILE A 541 -7.75 -1.28 22.49
C ILE A 541 -7.52 -2.73 22.93
N TYR A 542 -6.26 -3.15 22.93
CA TYR A 542 -5.84 -4.48 23.34
C TYR A 542 -4.44 -4.48 23.97
N GLN A 543 -4.11 -5.53 24.73
CA GLN A 543 -2.91 -5.58 25.58
C GLN A 543 -1.58 -5.63 24.82
N ARG A 544 -1.51 -6.36 23.70
CA ARG A 544 -0.27 -6.52 22.93
C ARG A 544 0.26 -5.18 22.41
N GLU A 545 1.55 -4.93 22.59
CA GLU A 545 2.20 -3.74 22.05
C GLU A 545 2.49 -3.89 20.54
N ILE A 546 2.38 -2.78 19.83
CA ILE A 546 2.83 -2.65 18.43
C ILE A 546 4.26 -2.13 18.51
N LEU A 547 5.22 -2.86 17.96
CA LEU A 547 6.64 -2.47 18.02
C LEU A 547 7.02 -1.59 16.84
N HIS A 548 6.54 -1.91 15.65
CA HIS A 548 6.81 -1.16 14.42
C HIS A 548 5.52 -0.57 13.83
N ARG A 549 5.57 0.71 13.44
CA ARG A 549 4.46 1.37 12.75
C ARG A 549 4.32 0.80 11.35
N LEU A 550 3.11 0.45 10.97
CA LEU A 550 2.79 0.03 9.61
C LEU A 550 1.50 0.69 9.16
N ASP A 551 1.62 1.63 8.23
CA ASP A 551 0.47 2.09 7.45
C ASP A 551 -0.03 0.96 6.54
N ASP A 552 -1.27 1.07 6.07
CA ASP A 552 -1.78 0.19 5.03
C ASP A 552 -1.12 0.52 3.67
N SER A 553 -0.65 -0.53 2.99
CA SER A 553 -0.14 -0.45 1.62
C SER A 553 -1.26 -0.06 0.65
N ILE A 554 -0.91 0.65 -0.42
CA ILE A 554 -1.85 1.10 -1.45
C ILE A 554 -1.38 0.60 -2.81
N ILE A 555 -2.27 -0.01 -3.57
CA ILE A 555 -2.09 -0.40 -4.96
C ILE A 555 -3.08 0.36 -5.83
N ASN A 556 -2.61 0.81 -7.00
CA ASN A 556 -3.50 1.27 -8.04
C ASN A 556 -4.13 0.07 -8.77
N GLY A 557 -5.41 -0.19 -8.53
CA GLY A 557 -6.17 -1.28 -9.16
C GLY A 557 -6.72 -0.94 -10.55
N ILE A 558 -6.56 0.31 -11.00
CA ILE A 558 -7.05 0.79 -12.29
C ILE A 558 -6.04 0.43 -13.37
N ASN A 559 -6.23 -0.74 -14.00
CA ASN A 559 -5.32 -1.28 -15.01
C ASN A 559 -6.02 -1.54 -16.36
N PHE A 560 -6.87 -0.61 -16.79
CA PHE A 560 -7.72 -0.82 -17.96
C PHE A 560 -6.94 -0.98 -19.27
N TYR A 561 -5.78 -0.34 -19.41
CA TYR A 561 -5.04 -0.31 -20.67
C TYR A 561 -4.34 -1.64 -20.97
N HIS A 562 -3.71 -2.27 -19.97
CA HIS A 562 -3.13 -3.60 -20.14
C HIS A 562 -4.20 -4.66 -20.41
N ASP A 563 -5.34 -4.59 -19.72
CA ASP A 563 -6.48 -5.50 -19.99
C ASP A 563 -6.94 -5.35 -21.45
N TYR A 564 -7.02 -4.12 -21.96
CA TYR A 564 -7.39 -3.83 -23.36
C TYR A 564 -6.38 -4.36 -24.38
N ILE A 565 -5.07 -4.15 -24.19
CA ILE A 565 -4.05 -4.68 -25.12
C ILE A 565 -4.09 -6.20 -25.15
N THR A 566 -4.19 -6.84 -23.97
CA THR A 566 -4.17 -8.29 -23.84
C THR A 566 -5.35 -8.94 -24.57
N GLN A 567 -6.53 -8.31 -24.48
CA GLN A 567 -7.75 -8.78 -25.14
C GLN A 567 -7.78 -8.49 -26.64
N ASN A 568 -7.26 -7.34 -27.07
CA ASN A 568 -7.39 -6.87 -28.45
C ASN A 568 -6.21 -7.22 -29.36
N LYS A 569 -5.26 -8.08 -28.92
CA LYS A 569 -4.05 -8.54 -29.66
C LYS A 569 -3.66 -7.52 -30.73
N PHE A 570 -2.98 -6.44 -30.34
CA PHE A 570 -2.60 -5.35 -31.23
C PHE A 570 -2.15 -5.89 -32.60
N CYS A 571 -3.08 -5.88 -33.55
CA CYS A 571 -2.86 -6.41 -34.88
C CYS A 571 -2.11 -5.30 -35.60
N ASN A 572 -0.80 -5.48 -35.80
CA ASN A 572 0.08 -4.60 -36.57
C ASN A 572 -0.33 -4.45 -38.06
N THR A 573 -1.60 -4.70 -38.41
CA THR A 573 -2.13 -4.63 -39.77
C THR A 573 -2.72 -3.26 -40.14
N GLN A 574 -2.97 -2.35 -39.18
CA GLN A 574 -3.54 -1.02 -39.49
C GLN A 574 -2.51 0.10 -39.74
N THR A 575 -1.22 -0.11 -39.47
CA THR A 575 -0.17 0.88 -39.77
C THR A 575 0.07 1.13 -41.26
N LYS A 576 -0.51 0.32 -42.18
CA LYS A 576 -0.37 0.56 -43.63
C LYS A 576 -1.40 1.50 -44.27
N ASN A 577 -2.47 1.89 -43.57
CA ASN A 577 -3.59 2.62 -44.21
C ASN A 577 -3.79 4.07 -43.75
N ILE A 578 -3.06 4.56 -42.74
CA ILE A 578 -3.23 5.93 -42.22
C ILE A 578 -2.17 6.90 -42.79
N GLU A 579 -1.02 6.43 -43.27
CA GLU A 579 0.04 7.29 -43.85
C GLU A 579 -0.22 7.78 -45.29
N SER A 580 -1.29 7.37 -45.97
CA SER A 580 -1.48 7.73 -47.40
C SER A 580 -2.55 8.78 -47.70
N LYS A 581 -3.33 9.27 -46.73
CA LYS A 581 -4.50 10.13 -47.04
C LYS A 581 -4.50 11.57 -46.56
N ASN A 582 -3.61 12.01 -45.66
CA ASN A 582 -3.61 13.42 -45.20
C ASN A 582 -2.27 14.17 -45.26
N ALA A 583 -1.19 13.59 -45.81
CA ALA A 583 0.10 14.28 -45.93
C ALA A 583 0.34 15.02 -47.27
N ASN A 584 -0.53 14.85 -48.29
CA ASN A 584 -0.25 15.33 -49.67
C ASN A 584 -0.91 16.65 -50.08
N LYS A 585 -1.28 17.52 -49.15
CA LYS A 585 -1.80 18.87 -49.49
C LYS A 585 -1.29 19.98 -48.57
N LYS A 586 0.03 20.10 -48.38
CA LYS A 586 0.67 21.38 -47.98
C LYS A 586 2.21 21.38 -47.97
N ILE A 587 2.87 20.67 -48.87
CA ILE A 587 4.33 20.78 -49.05
C ILE A 587 4.63 21.02 -50.54
N HIS A 588 4.24 22.19 -51.01
CA HIS A 588 4.82 22.80 -52.21
C HIS A 588 5.00 24.29 -51.91
N ASN A 589 6.11 24.59 -51.26
CA ASN A 589 6.95 25.78 -51.43
C ASN A 589 7.85 25.89 -50.20
N ILE A 590 9.10 26.31 -50.44
CA ILE A 590 10.21 26.44 -49.49
C ILE A 590 11.06 25.16 -49.37
N ALA A 591 11.77 24.87 -50.46
CA ALA A 591 13.02 24.12 -50.42
C ALA A 591 13.92 24.61 -51.57
N SER A 592 14.51 25.81 -51.40
CA SER A 592 15.57 26.30 -52.27
C SER A 592 16.49 27.23 -51.49
N SER A 593 17.32 26.66 -50.62
CA SER A 593 18.64 27.15 -50.22
C SER A 593 19.12 26.31 -49.04
N ILE A 594 20.05 25.40 -49.31
CA ILE A 594 21.19 25.00 -48.48
C ILE A 594 21.86 23.87 -49.28
N GLN A 595 22.98 24.21 -49.92
CA GLN A 595 23.96 23.26 -50.43
C GLN A 595 24.74 22.71 -49.24
N VAL A 596 24.81 21.38 -49.10
CA VAL A 596 25.92 20.72 -48.41
C VAL A 596 26.27 19.45 -49.19
N ASP A 597 27.59 19.29 -49.31
CA ASP A 597 28.35 18.40 -50.18
C ASP A 597 28.00 16.92 -50.16
N SER A 598 28.07 16.36 -51.37
CA SER A 598 28.04 14.95 -51.70
C SER A 598 29.42 14.30 -51.50
N THR A 599 29.57 13.45 -50.49
CA THR A 599 30.51 12.32 -50.55
C THR A 599 29.95 11.14 -49.76
N ILE A 600 29.48 10.12 -50.49
CA ILE A 600 29.67 8.67 -50.26
C ILE A 600 28.90 7.96 -51.39
N LYS A 601 29.65 7.37 -52.32
CA LYS A 601 29.14 6.42 -53.31
C LYS A 601 29.40 4.99 -52.82
N ASN A 602 28.35 4.19 -52.92
CA ASN A 602 28.30 2.75 -53.24
C ASN A 602 29.08 1.76 -52.35
N SER A 603 28.36 0.82 -51.74
CA SER A 603 28.00 -0.44 -52.43
C SER A 603 27.11 -1.39 -51.59
N GLN A 604 26.11 -1.96 -52.28
CA GLN A 604 25.43 -3.26 -52.07
C GLN A 604 24.51 -3.40 -50.85
N GLN A 605 23.20 -3.16 -50.98
CA GLN A 605 22.18 -4.12 -51.47
C GLN A 605 22.35 -5.55 -50.94
N HIS A 606 21.80 -5.80 -49.74
CA HIS A 606 21.06 -7.02 -49.45
C HIS A 606 19.87 -6.67 -48.56
N ASN A 607 18.67 -7.02 -49.02
CA ASN A 607 17.40 -6.95 -48.31
C ASN A 607 16.57 -8.10 -48.91
N PRO A 608 15.56 -8.65 -48.23
CA PRO A 608 15.43 -9.02 -46.81
C PRO A 608 14.83 -10.46 -46.72
N LEU A 609 14.35 -10.86 -45.53
CA LEU A 609 13.44 -12.00 -45.26
C LEU A 609 14.09 -13.31 -44.85
N GLU A 610 14.65 -13.35 -43.64
CA GLU A 610 14.54 -14.57 -42.82
C GLU A 610 13.96 -14.19 -41.45
N GLN A 611 13.08 -15.09 -41.00
CA GLN A 611 12.14 -14.94 -39.90
C GLN A 611 12.83 -14.53 -38.60
N ILE A 612 12.49 -13.33 -38.10
CA ILE A 612 12.62 -13.04 -36.68
C ILE A 612 11.54 -13.86 -35.98
N GLN A 613 11.91 -15.03 -35.45
CA GLN A 613 11.15 -15.69 -34.40
C GLN A 613 11.07 -14.71 -33.22
N ILE A 614 9.91 -14.07 -33.07
CA ILE A 614 9.56 -13.35 -31.85
C ILE A 614 9.44 -14.41 -30.77
N ASP A 615 10.47 -14.49 -29.95
CA ASP A 615 10.51 -15.33 -28.77
C ASP A 615 9.38 -14.89 -27.82
N SER A 616 8.33 -15.70 -27.70
CA SER A 616 7.11 -15.39 -26.94
C SER A 616 7.34 -15.19 -25.44
N ASN A 617 8.56 -15.42 -24.96
CA ASN A 617 8.97 -15.26 -23.57
C ASN A 617 9.47 -13.85 -23.21
N LYS A 618 9.54 -12.91 -24.16
CA LYS A 618 9.81 -11.47 -23.90
C LYS A 618 8.56 -10.60 -23.93
N THR A 619 7.39 -11.16 -23.64
CA THR A 619 6.15 -10.40 -23.49
C THR A 619 6.12 -9.65 -22.15
N SER A 620 6.47 -8.35 -22.22
CA SER A 620 6.05 -7.25 -21.33
C SER A 620 5.84 -7.57 -19.84
N GLN A 621 6.84 -7.28 -19.01
CA GLN A 621 6.71 -7.19 -17.54
C GLN A 621 5.67 -6.16 -17.06
N SER A 622 5.07 -5.36 -17.95
CA SER A 622 4.13 -4.28 -17.61
C SER A 622 2.75 -4.73 -17.09
N SER A 623 2.44 -6.03 -17.07
CA SER A 623 1.09 -6.49 -16.65
C SER A 623 0.79 -6.38 -15.14
N GLN A 624 1.70 -5.86 -14.32
CA GLN A 624 1.59 -5.81 -12.86
C GLN A 624 0.91 -4.53 -12.35
N LEU A 625 0.13 -4.63 -11.27
CA LEU A 625 -0.49 -3.47 -10.63
C LEU A 625 0.58 -2.59 -9.97
N GLN A 626 0.46 -1.28 -10.12
CA GLN A 626 1.43 -0.31 -9.57
C GLN A 626 1.25 -0.14 -8.06
N LEU A 627 2.32 -0.33 -7.28
CA LEU A 627 2.33 0.01 -5.86
C LEU A 627 2.43 1.53 -5.68
N MET A 628 1.53 2.10 -4.89
CA MET A 628 1.52 3.53 -4.57
C MET A 628 2.15 3.81 -3.20
N ARG A 629 2.02 2.85 -2.29
CA ARG A 629 2.67 2.85 -0.97
C ARG A 629 3.01 1.42 -0.56
N VAL A 630 4.25 1.21 -0.14
CA VAL A 630 4.75 -0.07 0.37
C VAL A 630 4.88 0.00 1.90
N SER A 631 4.09 -0.80 2.60
CA SER A 631 4.04 -0.87 4.06
C SER A 631 3.50 -2.25 4.49
N ARG A 632 2.38 -2.34 5.23
CA ARG A 632 1.81 -3.62 5.69
C ARG A 632 1.63 -4.62 4.53
N GLY A 633 2.09 -5.86 4.75
CA GLY A 633 1.95 -6.96 3.79
C GLY A 633 3.01 -7.02 2.68
N PHE A 634 3.84 -5.98 2.54
CA PHE A 634 4.92 -5.92 1.55
C PHE A 634 6.28 -5.57 2.14
N ALA A 635 6.31 -4.68 3.14
CA ALA A 635 7.53 -4.19 3.76
C ALA A 635 7.79 -4.87 5.13
N PRO A 636 9.08 -5.06 5.51
CA PRO A 636 10.30 -4.70 4.78
C PRO A 636 10.46 -5.46 3.46
N LEU A 637 10.83 -4.75 2.39
CA LEU A 637 10.91 -5.34 1.06
C LEU A 637 12.32 -5.85 0.81
N HIS A 638 12.45 -7.17 0.60
CA HIS A 638 13.69 -7.82 0.21
C HIS A 638 13.74 -7.97 -1.31
N LYS A 639 14.82 -7.49 -1.94
CA LYS A 639 15.04 -7.58 -3.39
C LYS A 639 16.47 -8.00 -3.67
N HIS A 640 16.65 -8.69 -4.79
CA HIS A 640 17.95 -9.03 -5.35
C HIS A 640 18.07 -8.36 -6.72
N PHE A 641 19.09 -7.53 -6.93
CA PHE A 641 19.35 -6.85 -8.19
C PHE A 641 20.72 -7.27 -8.73
N GLN A 642 20.73 -7.89 -9.92
CA GLN A 642 21.98 -8.39 -10.52
C GLN A 642 22.95 -7.26 -10.87
N GLN A 643 22.47 -6.06 -11.21
CA GLN A 643 23.36 -4.91 -11.46
C GLN A 643 24.00 -4.32 -10.20
N LEU A 644 23.50 -4.67 -9.01
CA LEU A 644 23.97 -4.05 -7.78
C LEU A 644 25.15 -4.82 -7.20
N HIS A 645 26.26 -4.13 -6.95
CA HIS A 645 27.51 -4.74 -6.50
C HIS A 645 28.15 -3.91 -5.38
N THR A 646 27.41 -3.66 -4.29
CA THR A 646 27.99 -2.91 -3.17
C THR A 646 29.03 -3.75 -2.43
N LYS A 647 30.25 -3.22 -2.26
CA LYS A 647 31.37 -3.92 -1.60
C LYS A 647 31.18 -4.03 -0.10
N VAL A 648 30.59 -3.00 0.50
CA VAL A 648 30.34 -2.86 1.93
C VAL A 648 28.84 -2.70 2.18
N LEU A 649 28.44 -2.74 3.45
CA LEU A 649 27.06 -2.43 3.82
C LEU A 649 26.83 -0.93 3.63
N SER A 650 25.88 -0.58 2.78
CA SER A 650 25.52 0.80 2.43
C SER A 650 24.07 1.09 2.82
N ALA A 651 23.78 2.34 3.16
CA ALA A 651 22.42 2.82 3.43
C ALA A 651 22.05 4.06 2.60
N GLY A 652 20.92 3.98 1.90
CA GLY A 652 20.26 5.11 1.22
C GLY A 652 19.20 5.72 2.13
N PHE A 653 19.32 7.01 2.43
CA PHE A 653 18.49 7.74 3.40
C PHE A 653 17.16 8.27 2.83
N GLY A 654 16.96 8.13 1.53
CA GLY A 654 15.76 8.56 0.82
C GLY A 654 15.58 10.06 0.73
N ALA A 655 14.38 10.46 0.34
CA ALA A 655 13.93 11.84 0.25
C ALA A 655 13.22 12.32 1.53
N MET A 656 12.81 13.58 1.53
CA MET A 656 12.06 14.19 2.64
C MET A 656 10.58 13.80 2.65
N GLN A 657 9.95 13.67 1.47
CA GLN A 657 8.55 13.28 1.33
C GLN A 657 8.46 11.78 1.07
N LYS A 658 7.36 11.16 1.53
CA LYS A 658 7.09 9.72 1.39
C LYS A 658 8.31 8.83 1.66
N SER A 659 9.07 9.18 2.70
CA SER A 659 10.42 8.70 2.95
C SER A 659 10.47 7.18 3.17
N SER A 660 11.62 6.62 2.84
CA SER A 660 12.00 5.23 3.06
C SER A 660 13.51 5.16 3.29
N LEU A 661 13.96 4.08 3.91
CA LEU A 661 15.35 3.78 4.20
C LEU A 661 15.72 2.46 3.54
N THR A 662 16.84 2.42 2.82
CA THR A 662 17.28 1.20 2.12
C THR A 662 18.67 0.78 2.57
N PHE A 663 18.85 -0.50 2.89
CA PHE A 663 20.15 -1.12 3.19
C PHE A 663 20.56 -2.05 2.04
N ALA A 664 21.85 -2.09 1.70
CA ALA A 664 22.37 -2.94 0.63
C ALA A 664 23.78 -3.47 0.86
N LYS A 665 24.03 -4.71 0.45
CA LYS A 665 25.31 -5.44 0.53
C LYS A 665 25.33 -6.45 -0.61
N LYS A 666 26.34 -6.39 -1.49
CA LYS A 666 26.40 -7.13 -2.74
C LYS A 666 25.16 -6.83 -3.62
N HIS A 667 24.41 -7.85 -4.00
CA HIS A 667 23.21 -7.77 -4.85
C HIS A 667 21.91 -7.64 -4.05
N ASN A 668 21.97 -7.78 -2.72
CA ASN A 668 20.79 -7.87 -1.87
C ASN A 668 20.45 -6.51 -1.27
N VAL A 669 19.15 -6.20 -1.27
CA VAL A 669 18.59 -4.94 -0.81
C VAL A 669 17.43 -5.18 0.13
N VAL A 670 17.36 -4.38 1.19
CA VAL A 670 16.22 -4.32 2.12
C VAL A 670 15.71 -2.89 2.22
N ILE A 671 14.46 -2.66 1.80
CA ILE A 671 13.78 -1.37 1.86
C ILE A 671 12.82 -1.35 3.05
N SER A 672 12.86 -0.29 3.84
CA SER A 672 11.96 -0.10 5.00
C SER A 672 10.49 0.05 4.57
N PRO A 673 9.55 -0.16 5.49
CA PRO A 673 8.19 0.37 5.33
C PRO A 673 8.20 1.89 5.08
N TYR A 674 7.12 2.41 4.51
CA TYR A 674 6.86 3.84 4.39
C TYR A 674 7.04 4.56 5.73
N LEU A 675 7.88 5.61 5.77
CA LEU A 675 8.25 6.34 6.98
C LEU A 675 7.57 7.73 7.10
N GLY A 676 6.65 8.05 6.19
CA GLY A 676 5.95 9.33 6.22
C GLY A 676 6.74 10.50 5.64
N ASN A 677 6.29 11.72 5.95
CA ASN A 677 6.97 12.95 5.56
C ASN A 677 7.86 13.43 6.70
N LEU A 678 9.15 13.64 6.45
CA LEU A 678 10.15 14.02 7.45
C LEU A 678 10.08 15.50 7.87
N SER A 679 9.00 16.21 7.53
CA SER A 679 8.67 17.50 8.15
C SER A 679 8.02 17.36 9.54
N ASN A 680 7.65 16.13 9.92
CA ASN A 680 7.02 15.84 11.20
C ASN A 680 8.01 15.14 12.15
N ILE A 681 8.09 15.62 13.39
CA ILE A 681 9.02 15.12 14.41
C ILE A 681 8.77 13.63 14.75
N GLN A 682 7.51 13.19 14.78
CA GLN A 682 7.18 11.78 15.05
C GLN A 682 7.71 10.85 13.94
N ASN A 683 7.69 11.33 12.69
CA ASN A 683 8.21 10.57 11.55
C ASN A 683 9.75 10.52 11.59
N ILE A 684 10.41 11.61 12.00
CA ILE A 684 11.87 11.64 12.22
C ILE A 684 12.26 10.63 13.30
N GLN A 685 11.55 10.61 14.43
CA GLN A 685 11.80 9.62 15.49
C GLN A 685 11.61 8.18 14.98
N ASN A 686 10.53 7.92 14.22
CA ASN A 686 10.30 6.61 13.61
C ASN A 686 11.41 6.22 12.62
N PHE A 687 11.99 7.18 11.90
CA PHE A 687 13.15 6.95 11.03
C PHE A 687 14.36 6.47 11.83
N TYR A 688 14.70 7.15 12.94
CA TYR A 688 15.78 6.70 13.83
C TYR A 688 15.52 5.31 14.39
N GLU A 689 14.32 5.05 14.90
CA GLU A 689 13.93 3.73 15.42
C GLU A 689 14.11 2.63 14.36
N THR A 690 13.70 2.91 13.12
CA THR A 690 13.84 1.98 11.97
C THR A 690 15.31 1.76 11.60
N PHE A 691 16.12 2.84 11.54
CA PHE A 691 17.55 2.76 11.24
C PHE A 691 18.30 1.92 12.27
N TYR A 692 18.05 2.17 13.56
CA TYR A 692 18.68 1.41 14.64
C TYR A 692 18.21 -0.04 14.66
N PHE A 693 16.93 -0.30 14.37
CA PHE A 693 16.42 -1.66 14.23
C PHE A 693 17.12 -2.42 13.11
N PHE A 694 17.23 -1.87 11.90
CA PHE A 694 17.96 -2.53 10.79
C PHE A 694 19.46 -2.64 11.08
N SER A 695 20.08 -1.62 11.68
CA SER A 695 21.50 -1.66 12.03
C SER A 695 21.82 -2.73 13.08
N LYS A 696 20.90 -2.97 14.02
CA LYS A 696 21.00 -4.07 15.00
C LYS A 696 20.96 -5.44 14.32
N LEU A 697 20.27 -5.58 13.20
CA LEU A 697 20.11 -6.84 12.48
C LEU A 697 21.22 -7.10 11.47
N TYR A 698 21.58 -6.09 10.67
CA TYR A 698 22.50 -6.25 9.53
C TYR A 698 23.89 -5.67 9.78
N GLY A 699 24.08 -4.92 10.87
CA GLY A 699 25.27 -4.13 11.16
C GLY A 699 25.10 -2.65 10.79
N PHE A 700 25.99 -1.80 11.29
CA PHE A 700 26.02 -0.39 10.92
C PHE A 700 26.59 -0.22 9.51
N PRO A 701 25.91 0.52 8.61
CA PRO A 701 26.44 0.77 7.27
C PRO A 701 27.75 1.57 7.33
N GLU A 702 28.67 1.23 6.41
CA GLU A 702 29.95 1.91 6.23
C GLU A 702 29.84 3.08 5.24
N ILE A 703 28.81 3.07 4.38
CA ILE A 703 28.52 4.13 3.42
C ILE A 703 27.09 4.63 3.63
N PHE A 704 26.93 5.94 3.77
CA PHE A 704 25.65 6.64 3.76
C PHE A 704 25.49 7.39 2.44
N ILE A 705 24.34 7.25 1.80
CA ILE A 705 24.01 7.96 0.57
C ILE A 705 22.76 8.79 0.79
N THR A 706 22.86 10.08 0.55
CA THR A 706 21.79 11.05 0.80
C THR A 706 21.37 11.77 -0.47
N ASP A 707 20.24 12.47 -0.41
CA ASP A 707 19.93 13.49 -1.40
C ASP A 707 20.96 14.64 -1.30
N LYS A 708 21.24 15.30 -2.43
CA LYS A 708 22.13 16.45 -2.49
C LYS A 708 21.48 17.74 -1.96
N HIS A 709 20.16 17.74 -1.76
CA HIS A 709 19.43 18.84 -1.14
C HIS A 709 19.76 18.98 0.36
N LYS A 710 20.70 19.86 0.69
CA LYS A 710 21.26 20.02 2.05
C LYS A 710 20.26 20.34 3.17
N GLN A 711 19.08 20.85 2.85
CA GLN A 711 18.04 21.20 3.85
C GLN A 711 17.01 20.08 4.07
N TYR A 712 17.18 18.91 3.45
CA TYR A 712 16.28 17.79 3.70
C TYR A 712 16.56 17.17 5.07
N ALA A 713 15.47 16.90 5.81
CA ALA A 713 15.57 16.23 7.10
C ALA A 713 16.25 14.86 7.01
N SER A 714 16.17 14.14 5.88
CA SER A 714 16.92 12.89 5.68
C SER A 714 18.43 13.10 5.67
N VAL A 715 18.91 14.25 5.17
CA VAL A 715 20.33 14.65 5.20
C VAL A 715 20.74 15.02 6.62
N ASP A 716 19.90 15.77 7.34
CA ASP A 716 20.15 16.12 8.74
C ASP A 716 20.26 14.86 9.62
N ILE A 717 19.37 13.88 9.41
CA ILE A 717 19.41 12.58 10.10
C ILE A 717 20.71 11.82 9.79
N ALA A 718 21.13 11.77 8.52
CA ALA A 718 22.39 11.11 8.14
C ALA A 718 23.60 11.77 8.81
N ASN A 719 23.63 13.10 8.88
CA ASN A 719 24.68 13.86 9.56
C ASN A 719 24.69 13.62 11.08
N ASP A 720 23.53 13.58 11.72
CA ASP A 720 23.41 13.28 13.15
C ASP A 720 23.91 11.87 13.48
N LEU A 721 23.48 10.87 12.69
CA LEU A 721 23.97 9.49 12.83
C LEU A 721 25.47 9.37 12.59
N PHE A 722 26.01 10.09 11.60
CA PHE A 722 27.46 10.14 11.37
C PHE A 722 28.22 10.69 12.58
N LEU A 723 27.66 11.64 13.32
CA LEU A 723 28.26 12.14 14.55
C LEU A 723 28.23 11.09 15.67
N GLN A 724 27.14 10.31 15.77
CA GLN A 724 26.92 9.32 16.83
C GLN A 724 27.66 7.99 16.60
N ILE A 725 27.91 7.59 15.34
CA ILE A 725 28.54 6.30 15.02
C ILE A 725 30.07 6.39 15.13
N PRO A 726 30.74 5.55 15.95
CA PRO A 726 32.18 5.62 16.17
C PRO A 726 33.03 5.35 14.93
N THR A 727 32.57 4.47 14.02
CA THR A 727 33.30 4.09 12.81
C THR A 727 33.35 5.18 11.74
N LYS A 728 32.54 6.24 11.88
CA LYS A 728 32.43 7.37 10.93
C LYS A 728 32.21 6.90 9.48
N PRO A 729 30.96 6.59 9.09
CA PRO A 729 30.68 6.11 7.74
C PRO A 729 31.02 7.16 6.67
N HIS A 730 31.40 6.70 5.48
CA HIS A 730 31.60 7.58 4.33
C HIS A 730 30.25 8.14 3.86
N ILE A 731 30.11 9.46 3.73
CA ILE A 731 28.89 10.09 3.22
C ILE A 731 29.08 10.48 1.75
N ALA A 732 28.21 9.99 0.89
CA ALA A 732 28.05 10.41 -0.49
C ALA A 732 26.67 11.04 -0.72
N SER A 733 26.53 11.84 -1.77
CA SER A 733 25.25 12.48 -2.11
C SER A 733 25.00 12.47 -3.62
N ILE A 734 23.75 12.25 -3.99
CA ILE A 734 23.27 12.18 -5.38
C ILE A 734 22.09 13.13 -5.59
N TYR A 735 21.93 13.65 -6.81
CA TYR A 735 20.79 14.50 -7.16
C TYR A 735 19.50 13.69 -7.23
N HIS A 736 18.39 14.33 -6.83
CA HIS A 736 17.09 13.68 -6.67
C HIS A 736 16.61 12.92 -7.93
N HIS A 737 16.64 13.57 -9.09
CA HIS A 737 16.15 12.97 -10.33
C HIS A 737 17.11 11.90 -10.89
N HIS A 738 18.40 11.98 -10.54
CA HIS A 738 19.35 10.91 -10.83
C HIS A 738 19.04 9.68 -9.98
N ALA A 739 18.69 9.86 -8.70
CA ALA A 739 18.22 8.76 -7.86
C ALA A 739 16.92 8.12 -8.41
N HIS A 740 15.96 8.91 -8.91
CA HIS A 740 14.78 8.37 -9.61
C HIS A 740 15.19 7.48 -10.80
N LEU A 741 16.05 7.98 -11.69
CA LEU A 741 16.55 7.21 -12.84
C LEU A 741 17.25 5.92 -12.38
N ASN A 742 18.10 5.99 -11.37
CA ASN A 742 18.82 4.86 -10.81
C ASN A 742 17.89 3.75 -10.29
N ALA A 743 16.79 4.12 -9.61
CA ALA A 743 15.80 3.15 -9.15
C ALA A 743 15.13 2.43 -10.33
N LEU A 744 14.81 3.17 -11.40
CA LEU A 744 14.22 2.59 -12.63
C LEU A 744 15.20 1.67 -13.35
N LEU A 745 16.49 2.03 -13.41
CA LEU A 745 17.53 1.19 -14.01
C LEU A 745 17.64 -0.16 -13.29
N LEU A 746 17.67 -0.15 -11.95
CA LEU A 746 17.65 -1.39 -11.16
C LEU A 746 16.41 -2.24 -11.44
N GLU A 747 15.23 -1.63 -11.42
CA GLU A 747 13.98 -2.38 -11.55
C GLU A 747 13.71 -2.90 -12.98
N SER A 748 14.12 -2.15 -13.99
CA SER A 748 14.04 -2.55 -15.40
C SER A 748 15.16 -3.49 -15.83
N ASN A 749 16.09 -3.82 -14.94
CA ASN A 749 17.27 -4.64 -15.23
C ASN A 749 18.19 -4.03 -16.32
N HIS A 750 18.32 -2.69 -16.35
CA HIS A 750 19.21 -1.95 -17.26
C HIS A 750 20.35 -1.28 -16.49
N THR A 751 21.48 -1.03 -17.15
CA THR A 751 22.63 -0.30 -16.56
C THR A 751 22.70 1.16 -16.97
N ASN A 752 22.07 1.53 -18.08
CA ASN A 752 21.88 2.91 -18.55
C ASN A 752 20.57 3.01 -19.35
N GLY A 753 20.10 4.24 -19.60
CA GLY A 753 18.90 4.44 -20.40
C GLY A 753 18.39 5.88 -20.39
N VAL A 754 17.35 6.11 -21.19
CA VAL A 754 16.59 7.38 -21.22
C VAL A 754 15.50 7.32 -20.16
N GLY A 755 15.53 8.26 -19.22
CA GLY A 755 14.51 8.45 -18.19
C GLY A 755 13.63 9.66 -18.46
N VAL A 756 12.32 9.49 -18.36
CA VAL A 756 11.35 10.59 -18.28
C VAL A 756 10.96 10.73 -16.81
N ILE A 757 11.48 11.76 -16.14
CA ILE A 757 11.32 11.97 -14.70
C ILE A 757 10.44 13.20 -14.43
N PHE A 758 9.15 12.97 -14.21
CA PHE A 758 8.15 14.01 -13.96
C PHE A 758 7.69 13.99 -12.51
N ASP A 759 8.00 15.05 -11.78
CA ASP A 759 7.82 15.11 -10.33
C ASP A 759 7.40 16.51 -9.84
N GLY A 760 7.16 16.61 -8.53
CA GLY A 760 6.83 17.87 -7.87
C GLY A 760 8.05 18.78 -7.67
N SER A 761 9.12 18.27 -7.08
CA SER A 761 10.29 19.10 -6.77
C SER A 761 11.47 18.23 -6.39
N GLY A 762 12.61 18.48 -7.03
CA GLY A 762 13.90 17.94 -6.59
C GLY A 762 15.03 18.86 -7.03
N LEU A 763 16.10 18.94 -6.24
CA LEU A 763 17.25 19.80 -6.59
C LEU A 763 17.96 19.27 -7.84
N GLY A 764 18.11 20.12 -8.84
CA GLY A 764 18.86 19.85 -10.06
C GLY A 764 20.34 20.21 -9.96
N GLU A 765 21.12 19.75 -10.93
CA GLU A 765 22.57 20.01 -10.98
C GLU A 765 22.90 21.49 -11.17
N ASP A 766 22.01 22.22 -11.86
CA ASP A 766 22.06 23.66 -12.11
C ASP A 766 21.53 24.50 -10.93
N SER A 767 21.32 23.88 -9.76
CA SER A 767 20.72 24.51 -8.56
C SER A 767 19.29 25.03 -8.75
N THR A 768 18.59 24.60 -9.81
CA THR A 768 17.16 24.87 -10.00
C THR A 768 16.31 23.70 -9.47
N ILE A 769 14.99 23.91 -9.37
CA ILE A 769 14.05 22.86 -8.94
C ILE A 769 13.57 22.10 -10.17
N TRP A 770 14.09 20.91 -10.37
CA TRP A 770 13.66 20.00 -11.43
C TRP A 770 12.33 19.31 -11.09
N GLY A 771 11.69 18.76 -12.12
CA GLY A 771 10.47 17.96 -12.00
C GLY A 771 9.78 17.70 -13.33
N GLY A 772 10.46 17.91 -14.45
CA GLY A 772 9.92 17.75 -15.79
C GLY A 772 11.02 17.41 -16.77
N GLU A 773 11.85 16.42 -16.43
CA GLU A 773 13.14 16.19 -17.08
C GLU A 773 13.15 14.94 -17.96
N PHE A 774 13.82 15.07 -19.10
CA PHE A 774 14.29 13.94 -19.90
C PHE A 774 15.78 13.79 -19.64
N LEU A 775 16.17 12.64 -19.14
CA LEU A 775 17.51 12.34 -18.69
C LEU A 775 18.08 11.16 -19.47
N TYR A 776 19.39 11.14 -19.69
CA TYR A 776 20.11 9.96 -20.12
C TYR A 776 21.30 9.74 -19.20
N GLY A 777 21.45 8.54 -18.69
CA GLY A 777 22.52 8.28 -17.73
C GLY A 777 22.60 6.82 -17.31
N ASP A 778 23.53 6.59 -16.40
CA ASP A 778 23.79 5.34 -15.72
C ASP A 778 23.76 5.57 -14.21
N PHE A 779 24.16 4.55 -13.43
CA PHE A 779 24.21 4.65 -11.98
C PHE A 779 25.18 5.74 -11.46
N LYS A 780 26.15 6.21 -12.26
CA LYS A 780 27.21 7.15 -11.85
C LYS A 780 26.91 8.58 -12.23
N SER A 781 26.34 8.78 -13.40
CA SER A 781 26.22 10.10 -14.02
C SER A 781 24.96 10.19 -14.87
N VAL A 782 24.41 11.39 -14.92
CA VAL A 782 23.23 11.70 -15.72
C VAL A 782 23.44 12.98 -16.51
N LYS A 783 22.92 13.00 -17.74
CA LYS A 783 22.84 14.18 -18.60
C LYS A 783 21.38 14.56 -18.77
N ARG A 784 21.07 15.84 -18.54
CA ARG A 784 19.78 16.41 -18.91
C ARG A 784 19.73 16.58 -20.43
N LEU A 785 18.78 15.91 -21.08
CA LEU A 785 18.57 15.97 -22.53
C LEU A 785 17.55 17.04 -22.92
N MET A 786 16.51 17.23 -22.09
CA MET A 786 15.44 18.18 -22.36
C MET A 786 14.62 18.42 -21.08
N SER A 787 13.91 19.55 -21.02
CA SER A 787 13.03 19.87 -19.90
C SER A 787 11.81 20.67 -20.33
N PHE A 788 10.86 20.87 -19.41
CA PHE A 788 9.89 21.95 -19.57
C PHE A 788 10.54 23.33 -19.36
N GLN A 789 10.02 24.35 -20.04
CA GLN A 789 10.53 25.72 -19.93
C GLN A 789 10.40 26.19 -18.47
N PRO A 790 11.50 26.61 -17.82
CA PRO A 790 11.47 26.95 -16.41
C PRO A 790 10.77 28.28 -16.13
N PHE A 791 10.05 28.33 -15.01
CA PHE A 791 9.41 29.54 -14.45
C PHE A 791 9.71 29.66 -12.96
N ARG A 792 9.39 30.80 -12.34
CA ARG A 792 9.74 31.05 -10.93
C ARG A 792 8.67 30.55 -9.95
N ILE A 793 9.08 30.18 -8.75
CA ILE A 793 8.18 30.04 -7.59
C ILE A 793 8.31 31.31 -6.75
N LEU A 794 7.44 32.30 -6.97
CA LEU A 794 7.55 33.61 -6.31
C LEU A 794 7.45 33.47 -4.79
N GLY A 795 8.49 33.83 -4.05
CA GLY A 795 8.52 33.72 -2.58
C GLY A 795 8.97 32.36 -2.04
N GLY A 796 9.42 31.46 -2.90
CA GLY A 796 10.06 30.19 -2.53
C GLY A 796 9.08 29.08 -2.20
N GLU A 797 9.61 27.99 -1.62
CA GLU A 797 8.88 26.73 -1.45
C GLU A 797 7.61 26.82 -0.60
N LYS A 798 7.52 27.81 0.30
CA LYS A 798 6.31 28.06 1.12
C LYS A 798 5.05 28.27 0.27
N HIS A 799 5.21 28.71 -0.97
CA HIS A 799 4.11 28.99 -1.90
C HIS A 799 3.88 27.89 -2.94
N ILE A 800 4.48 26.69 -2.80
CA ILE A 800 4.24 25.56 -3.71
C ILE A 800 2.77 25.11 -3.73
N LYS A 801 2.02 25.33 -2.66
CA LYS A 801 0.59 24.97 -2.54
C LYS A 801 -0.37 26.07 -3.01
N ASP A 802 0.18 27.19 -3.49
CA ASP A 802 -0.57 28.35 -3.95
C ASP A 802 -0.65 28.32 -5.49
N SER A 803 -1.65 27.60 -6.01
CA SER A 803 -1.82 27.40 -7.46
C SER A 803 -2.09 28.71 -8.20
N MET A 804 -2.74 29.66 -7.55
CA MET A 804 -2.97 31.00 -8.09
C MET A 804 -1.65 31.76 -8.27
N ARG A 805 -0.76 31.74 -7.27
CA ARG A 805 0.55 32.40 -7.36
C ARG A 805 1.50 31.71 -8.34
N LEU A 806 1.42 30.39 -8.48
CA LEU A 806 2.12 29.64 -9.53
C LEU A 806 1.63 30.08 -10.92
N THR A 807 0.32 30.19 -11.10
CA THR A 807 -0.30 30.66 -12.36
C THR A 807 0.13 32.08 -12.69
N LEU A 808 0.09 32.99 -11.71
CA LEU A 808 0.57 34.37 -11.86
C LEU A 808 2.04 34.38 -12.29
N SER A 809 2.90 33.59 -11.62
CA SER A 809 4.32 33.56 -11.95
C SER A 809 4.59 33.06 -13.35
N TYR A 810 3.87 32.02 -13.79
CA TYR A 810 4.00 31.49 -15.14
C TYR A 810 3.51 32.50 -16.17
N ALA A 811 2.39 33.17 -15.90
CA ALA A 811 1.81 34.18 -16.77
C ALA A 811 2.70 35.42 -16.91
N LEU A 812 3.31 35.91 -15.81
CA LEU A 812 4.26 37.02 -15.82
C LEU A 812 5.51 36.68 -16.62
N ARG A 813 6.11 35.51 -16.33
CA ARG A 813 7.35 35.07 -16.98
C ARG A 813 7.22 34.95 -18.50
N ASN A 814 6.03 34.56 -18.95
CA ASN A 814 5.76 34.25 -20.35
C ASN A 814 4.88 35.30 -21.06
N ASN A 815 4.57 36.43 -20.41
CA ASN A 815 3.73 37.51 -20.93
C ASN A 815 2.35 37.05 -21.42
N LEU A 816 1.66 36.22 -20.63
CA LEU A 816 0.33 35.70 -20.99
C LEU A 816 -0.77 36.72 -20.63
N THR A 817 -0.91 37.77 -21.45
CA THR A 817 -1.81 38.91 -21.18
C THR A 817 -3.23 38.51 -20.76
N PRO A 818 -3.94 37.57 -21.42
CA PRO A 818 -5.31 37.23 -21.02
C PRO A 818 -5.42 36.69 -19.58
N ILE A 819 -4.47 35.83 -19.18
CA ILE A 819 -4.44 35.24 -17.84
C ILE A 819 -4.02 36.29 -16.80
N LEU A 820 -3.06 37.16 -17.15
CA LEU A 820 -2.65 38.26 -16.28
C LEU A 820 -3.82 39.19 -15.96
N THR A 821 -4.52 39.69 -16.98
CA THR A 821 -5.68 40.57 -16.79
C THR A 821 -6.74 39.93 -15.89
N PHE A 822 -7.04 38.64 -16.11
CA PHE A 822 -7.97 37.89 -15.26
C PHE A 822 -7.54 37.82 -13.79
N LEU A 823 -6.25 37.57 -13.53
CA LEU A 823 -5.70 37.51 -12.18
C LEU A 823 -5.70 38.88 -11.48
N GLU A 824 -5.34 39.93 -12.23
CA GLU A 824 -5.30 41.32 -11.78
C GLU A 824 -6.68 41.86 -11.40
N GLU A 825 -7.72 41.50 -12.15
CA GLU A 825 -9.08 42.00 -11.91
C GLU A 825 -9.78 41.31 -10.73
N ARG A 826 -9.43 40.05 -10.44
CA ARG A 826 -10.22 39.21 -9.52
C ARG A 826 -9.52 38.87 -8.22
N PHE A 827 -8.19 38.76 -8.21
CA PHE A 827 -7.49 38.14 -7.09
C PHE A 827 -6.41 39.00 -6.45
N TYR A 828 -5.78 39.90 -7.20
CA TYR A 828 -4.67 40.71 -6.71
C TYR A 828 -5.00 42.19 -6.75
N ASN A 829 -4.66 42.92 -5.68
CA ASN A 829 -4.66 44.38 -5.73
C ASN A 829 -3.39 44.90 -6.44
N LYS A 830 -3.39 46.18 -6.81
CA LYS A 830 -2.29 46.80 -7.57
C LYS A 830 -0.94 46.77 -6.83
N GLU A 831 -0.93 46.96 -5.51
CA GLU A 831 0.32 47.01 -4.73
C GLU A 831 0.95 45.62 -4.58
N GLU A 832 0.12 44.60 -4.31
CA GLU A 832 0.55 43.22 -4.22
C GLU A 832 1.11 42.72 -5.55
N LEU A 833 0.39 42.99 -6.65
CA LEU A 833 0.84 42.64 -7.99
C LEU A 833 2.18 43.31 -8.34
N GLN A 834 2.35 44.61 -8.08
CA GLN A 834 3.61 45.31 -8.30
C GLN A 834 4.75 44.68 -7.51
N THR A 835 4.48 44.26 -6.28
CA THR A 835 5.46 43.56 -5.44
C THR A 835 5.85 42.21 -6.06
N LEU A 836 4.88 41.40 -6.49
CA LEU A 836 5.13 40.09 -7.11
C LEU A 836 5.85 40.22 -8.47
N GLN A 837 5.51 41.23 -9.27
CA GLN A 837 6.21 41.57 -10.51
C GLN A 837 7.67 41.96 -10.24
N ASN A 838 7.93 42.74 -9.19
CA ASN A 838 9.30 43.08 -8.79
C ASN A 838 10.08 41.85 -8.30
N ILE A 839 9.42 40.93 -7.58
CA ILE A 839 10.02 39.66 -7.14
C ILE A 839 10.38 38.77 -8.35
N GLU A 840 9.52 38.70 -9.37
CA GLU A 840 9.80 37.94 -10.60
C GLU A 840 11.02 38.53 -11.33
N LYS A 841 11.01 39.85 -11.56
CA LYS A 841 12.08 40.56 -12.28
C LYS A 841 13.43 40.47 -11.59
N ARG A 842 13.45 40.65 -10.27
CA ARG A 842 14.69 40.66 -9.47
C ARG A 842 15.15 39.28 -9.02
N GLY A 843 14.30 38.26 -9.09
CA GLY A 843 14.66 36.90 -8.66
C GLY A 843 14.82 36.74 -7.15
N ILE A 844 14.17 37.58 -6.33
CA ILE A 844 14.33 37.58 -4.87
C ILE A 844 13.56 36.40 -4.27
N ASN A 845 14.26 35.45 -3.64
CA ASN A 845 13.67 34.25 -3.04
C ASN A 845 12.67 33.56 -3.99
N SER A 846 13.04 33.42 -5.26
CA SER A 846 12.15 32.92 -6.30
C SER A 846 12.86 31.91 -7.20
N PRO A 847 13.13 30.69 -6.69
CA PRO A 847 13.85 29.67 -7.44
C PRO A 847 13.14 29.35 -8.75
N LEU A 848 13.92 29.01 -9.78
CA LEU A 848 13.39 28.52 -11.05
C LEU A 848 12.97 27.06 -10.88
N THR A 849 11.89 26.68 -11.54
CA THR A 849 11.39 25.32 -11.60
C THR A 849 10.93 24.92 -12.99
N SER A 850 11.20 23.67 -13.37
CA SER A 850 10.70 22.97 -14.56
C SER A 850 9.66 21.88 -14.20
N SER A 851 9.09 21.94 -12.99
CA SER A 851 8.23 20.88 -12.48
C SER A 851 6.91 20.72 -13.24
N VAL A 852 6.68 19.51 -13.75
CA VAL A 852 5.39 19.10 -14.30
C VAL A 852 4.32 19.06 -13.21
N GLY A 853 4.66 18.66 -11.98
CA GLY A 853 3.75 18.77 -10.84
C GLY A 853 3.21 20.19 -10.63
N ARG A 854 4.03 21.22 -10.82
CA ARG A 854 3.59 22.63 -10.75
C ARG A 854 2.79 23.06 -11.98
N LEU A 855 3.08 22.52 -13.16
CA LEU A 855 2.26 22.71 -14.37
C LEU A 855 0.86 22.11 -14.20
N PHE A 856 0.74 20.95 -13.53
CA PHE A 856 -0.54 20.39 -13.10
C PHE A 856 -1.30 21.32 -12.15
N ASP A 857 -0.60 22.00 -11.23
CA ASP A 857 -1.22 22.95 -10.31
C ASP A 857 -1.78 24.19 -11.03
N ILE A 858 -1.06 24.69 -12.06
CA ILE A 858 -1.53 25.77 -12.94
C ILE A 858 -2.77 25.32 -13.73
N ALA A 859 -2.72 24.13 -14.35
CA ALA A 859 -3.88 23.54 -15.02
C ALA A 859 -5.07 23.37 -14.04
N GLY A 860 -4.80 22.94 -12.81
CA GLY A 860 -5.78 22.83 -11.73
C GLY A 860 -6.46 24.16 -11.44
N PHE A 861 -5.71 25.25 -11.33
CA PHE A 861 -6.25 26.61 -11.15
C PHE A 861 -7.18 27.01 -12.30
N LEU A 862 -6.76 26.77 -13.55
CA LEU A 862 -7.58 27.03 -14.74
C LEU A 862 -8.85 26.16 -14.79
N LEU A 863 -8.87 25.02 -14.10
CA LEU A 863 -10.06 24.19 -13.89
C LEU A 863 -10.87 24.54 -12.63
N GLY A 864 -10.42 25.54 -11.85
CA GLY A 864 -11.12 26.08 -10.68
C GLY A 864 -10.61 25.58 -9.33
N LEU A 865 -9.40 25.01 -9.25
CA LEU A 865 -8.72 24.66 -8.01
C LEU A 865 -7.82 25.81 -7.54
N GLU A 866 -8.38 26.72 -6.74
CA GLU A 866 -7.66 27.93 -6.28
C GLU A 866 -6.59 27.65 -5.22
N LYS A 867 -6.72 26.56 -4.45
CA LYS A 867 -5.79 26.20 -3.38
C LYS A 867 -5.58 24.70 -3.28
N ILE A 868 -4.34 24.31 -3.02
CA ILE A 868 -3.95 22.91 -2.83
C ILE A 868 -3.90 22.59 -1.33
N GLU A 869 -4.70 21.62 -0.91
CA GLU A 869 -4.83 21.19 0.49
C GLU A 869 -3.90 20.03 0.84
N TYR A 870 -3.61 19.18 -0.14
CA TYR A 870 -2.74 18.02 -0.01
C TYR A 870 -1.96 17.79 -1.32
N GLU A 871 -0.83 17.10 -1.19
CA GLU A 871 0.05 16.80 -2.30
C GLU A 871 -0.64 15.90 -3.35
N GLY A 872 -0.48 16.23 -4.63
CA GLY A 872 -1.08 15.47 -5.75
C GLY A 872 -2.55 15.79 -6.06
N GLN A 873 -3.20 16.70 -5.31
CA GLN A 873 -4.62 17.02 -5.46
C GLN A 873 -5.01 17.44 -6.89
N SER A 874 -4.20 18.28 -7.54
CA SER A 874 -4.43 18.74 -8.91
C SER A 874 -4.41 17.57 -9.90
N GLY A 875 -3.41 16.69 -9.80
CA GLY A 875 -3.30 15.47 -10.59
C GLY A 875 -4.49 14.53 -10.42
N GLU A 876 -4.90 14.26 -9.19
CA GLU A 876 -6.08 13.43 -8.88
C GLU A 876 -7.38 14.05 -9.43
N MET A 877 -7.56 15.36 -9.26
CA MET A 877 -8.72 16.10 -9.78
C MET A 877 -8.76 16.06 -11.31
N ILE A 878 -7.64 16.31 -11.99
CA ILE A 878 -7.56 16.31 -13.46
C ILE A 878 -7.85 14.91 -14.01
N ALA A 879 -7.28 13.85 -13.43
CA ALA A 879 -7.60 12.48 -13.81
C ALA A 879 -9.09 12.15 -13.59
N SER A 880 -9.66 12.62 -12.48
CA SER A 880 -11.08 12.47 -12.19
C SER A 880 -11.99 13.20 -13.17
N LEU A 881 -11.62 14.41 -13.62
CA LEU A 881 -12.35 15.17 -14.63
C LEU A 881 -12.26 14.51 -16.01
N ALA A 882 -11.07 14.01 -16.37
CA ALA A 882 -10.85 13.25 -17.61
C ALA A 882 -11.70 11.96 -17.65
N LEU A 883 -11.83 11.25 -16.53
CA LEU A 883 -12.74 10.10 -16.43
C LEU A 883 -14.21 10.47 -16.62
N LYS A 884 -14.66 11.60 -16.07
CA LYS A 884 -16.03 12.10 -16.27
C LYS A 884 -16.29 12.41 -17.74
N TYR A 885 -15.31 12.98 -18.44
CA TYR A 885 -15.40 13.25 -19.87
C TYR A 885 -15.71 11.98 -20.67
N ILE A 886 -14.94 10.92 -20.43
CA ILE A 886 -15.11 9.61 -21.08
C ILE A 886 -16.49 9.01 -20.80
N ALA A 887 -17.00 9.17 -19.58
CA ALA A 887 -18.34 8.72 -19.24
C ALA A 887 -19.42 9.47 -20.05
N MET A 888 -19.32 10.80 -20.11
CA MET A 888 -20.28 11.66 -20.81
C MET A 888 -20.36 11.39 -22.31
N ASN A 889 -19.21 11.22 -22.99
CA ASN A 889 -19.17 10.94 -24.44
C ASN A 889 -19.86 9.63 -24.84
N ASN A 890 -20.01 8.68 -23.92
CA ASN A 890 -20.74 7.44 -24.17
C ASN A 890 -22.25 7.54 -23.98
N SER A 891 -22.81 8.75 -23.79
CA SER A 891 -24.20 8.95 -23.33
C SER A 891 -24.49 8.24 -22.00
N GLN A 892 -23.45 7.90 -21.22
CA GLN A 892 -23.56 7.21 -19.93
C GLN A 892 -23.34 8.19 -18.77
N LYS A 893 -24.18 8.11 -17.73
CA LYS A 893 -24.00 8.91 -16.51
C LYS A 893 -22.87 8.39 -15.59
N SER A 894 -22.35 7.19 -15.84
CA SER A 894 -21.33 6.52 -15.03
C SER A 894 -20.55 5.49 -15.84
N ILE A 895 -19.26 5.31 -15.52
CA ILE A 895 -18.44 4.22 -16.06
C ILE A 895 -18.97 2.88 -15.51
N THR A 896 -19.23 1.93 -16.40
CA THR A 896 -19.82 0.63 -16.05
C THR A 896 -18.84 -0.54 -16.16
N ASN A 897 -17.75 -0.39 -16.91
CA ASN A 897 -16.66 -1.36 -16.99
C ASN A 897 -15.34 -0.69 -17.41
N TYR A 898 -14.21 -1.37 -17.22
CA TYR A 898 -12.88 -0.86 -17.55
C TYR A 898 -12.61 -0.87 -19.05
N GLN A 899 -13.21 -1.79 -19.80
CA GLN A 899 -13.02 -1.90 -21.26
C GLN A 899 -13.48 -0.64 -21.98
N THR A 900 -14.65 -0.11 -21.65
CA THR A 900 -15.17 1.14 -22.21
C THR A 900 -14.23 2.31 -21.95
N VAL A 901 -13.59 2.37 -20.78
CA VAL A 901 -12.60 3.41 -20.46
C VAL A 901 -11.39 3.25 -21.36
N ALA A 902 -10.84 2.04 -21.47
CA ALA A 902 -9.66 1.78 -22.28
C ALA A 902 -9.88 2.10 -23.76
N THR A 903 -10.97 1.60 -24.34
CA THR A 903 -11.35 1.87 -25.73
C THR A 903 -11.39 3.36 -26.00
N GLN A 904 -12.00 4.16 -25.13
CA GLN A 904 -12.14 5.60 -25.35
C GLN A 904 -10.83 6.37 -25.14
N VAL A 905 -9.99 5.98 -24.18
CA VAL A 905 -8.65 6.57 -24.01
C VAL A 905 -7.76 6.33 -25.24
N VAL A 906 -7.95 5.18 -25.90
CA VAL A 906 -7.22 4.77 -27.10
C VAL A 906 -7.80 5.45 -28.36
N GLU A 907 -9.12 5.35 -28.56
CA GLU A 907 -9.82 5.83 -29.75
C GLU A 907 -10.08 7.34 -29.76
N SER A 908 -9.87 8.04 -28.64
CA SER A 908 -10.04 9.50 -28.61
C SER A 908 -9.06 10.18 -29.57
N THR A 909 -9.58 10.78 -30.63
CA THR A 909 -8.85 11.59 -31.61
C THR A 909 -8.97 13.07 -31.27
N PHE A 910 -8.52 13.47 -30.08
CA PHE A 910 -8.41 14.89 -29.79
C PHE A 910 -7.18 15.48 -30.46
N VAL A 911 -7.32 16.74 -30.86
CA VAL A 911 -6.18 17.56 -31.23
C VAL A 911 -5.60 18.08 -29.90
N PRO A 912 -4.34 17.75 -29.55
CA PRO A 912 -3.71 18.30 -28.36
C PRO A 912 -3.71 19.84 -28.43
N TYR A 913 -3.55 20.50 -27.29
CA TYR A 913 -3.27 21.94 -27.31
C TYR A 913 -1.93 22.21 -27.99
N SER A 914 -1.77 23.41 -28.53
CA SER A 914 -0.51 23.80 -29.16
C SER A 914 0.61 23.87 -28.12
N PHE A 915 1.75 23.28 -28.45
CA PHE A 915 3.00 23.42 -27.71
C PHE A 915 4.16 23.52 -28.69
N SER A 916 5.33 23.95 -28.22
CA SER A 916 6.54 23.95 -29.06
C SER A 916 7.73 23.42 -28.30
N ILE A 917 8.65 22.77 -29.02
CA ILE A 917 9.92 22.31 -28.47
C ILE A 917 11.03 23.10 -29.15
N LYS A 918 11.68 24.01 -28.42
CA LYS A 918 12.77 24.88 -28.89
C LYS A 918 13.94 24.78 -27.92
N GLN A 919 15.17 24.67 -28.43
CA GLN A 919 16.39 24.63 -27.62
C GLN A 919 16.31 23.60 -26.46
N GLU A 920 15.87 22.37 -26.75
CA GLU A 920 15.72 21.31 -25.74
C GLU A 920 14.77 21.69 -24.58
N GLN A 921 13.85 22.63 -24.81
CA GLN A 921 12.82 23.03 -23.86
C GLN A 921 11.42 22.94 -24.46
N ILE A 922 10.50 22.36 -23.68
CA ILE A 922 9.07 22.23 -23.99
C ILE A 922 8.34 23.47 -23.45
N ASP A 923 7.67 24.19 -24.34
CA ASP A 923 6.94 25.41 -24.04
C ASP A 923 5.42 25.18 -24.13
N LEU A 924 4.71 25.38 -23.01
CA LEU A 924 3.27 25.21 -22.87
C LEU A 924 2.49 26.55 -22.84
N LYS A 925 3.08 27.67 -23.26
CA LYS A 925 2.40 28.97 -23.31
C LYS A 925 1.07 28.92 -24.03
N ASP A 926 1.07 28.42 -25.26
CA ASP A 926 -0.13 28.36 -26.10
C ASP A 926 -1.16 27.40 -25.50
N CYS A 927 -0.71 26.28 -24.92
CA CYS A 927 -1.57 25.37 -24.17
C CYS A 927 -2.36 26.07 -23.06
N PHE A 928 -1.70 26.85 -22.19
CA PHE A 928 -2.42 27.53 -21.11
C PHE A 928 -3.30 28.68 -21.59
N ILE A 929 -2.92 29.37 -22.67
CA ILE A 929 -3.78 30.39 -23.31
C ILE A 929 -5.04 29.73 -23.87
N GLU A 930 -4.92 28.64 -24.62
CA GLU A 930 -6.06 27.90 -25.17
C GLU A 930 -6.97 27.36 -24.07
N MET A 931 -6.40 26.77 -23.01
CA MET A 931 -7.16 26.33 -21.84
C MET A 931 -7.92 27.47 -21.16
N PHE A 932 -7.30 28.65 -21.05
CA PHE A 932 -7.94 29.83 -20.48
C PHE A 932 -9.11 30.32 -21.35
N TYR A 933 -8.95 30.38 -22.67
CA TYR A 933 -10.04 30.74 -23.56
C TYR A 933 -11.19 29.73 -23.52
N GLU A 934 -10.90 28.44 -23.49
CA GLU A 934 -11.93 27.41 -23.35
C GLU A 934 -12.70 27.54 -22.03
N ARG A 935 -12.01 27.88 -20.93
CA ARG A 935 -12.64 28.21 -19.65
C ARG A 935 -13.60 29.40 -19.79
N GLU A 936 -13.16 30.50 -20.39
CA GLU A 936 -13.99 31.71 -20.56
C GLU A 936 -15.16 31.47 -21.53
N CYS A 937 -15.00 30.59 -22.50
CA CYS A 937 -16.07 30.10 -23.37
C CYS A 937 -17.01 29.08 -22.71
N ASN A 938 -16.83 28.79 -21.41
CA ASN A 938 -17.60 27.79 -20.65
C ASN A 938 -17.58 26.38 -21.26
N ILE A 939 -16.46 26.00 -21.89
CA ILE A 939 -16.23 24.59 -22.26
C ILE A 939 -16.17 23.74 -20.98
N ALA A 940 -16.72 22.53 -21.06
CA ALA A 940 -16.76 21.62 -19.93
C ALA A 940 -15.35 21.34 -19.38
N LYS A 941 -15.17 21.51 -18.07
CA LYS A 941 -13.88 21.30 -17.39
C LYS A 941 -13.34 19.88 -17.60
N GLU A 942 -14.25 18.92 -17.73
CA GLU A 942 -13.97 17.53 -18.07
C GLU A 942 -13.21 17.41 -19.40
N GLN A 943 -13.65 18.13 -20.43
CA GLN A 943 -13.00 18.13 -21.75
C GLN A 943 -11.63 18.80 -21.70
N ILE A 944 -11.54 19.97 -21.04
CA ILE A 944 -10.28 20.72 -20.88
C ILE A 944 -9.23 19.84 -20.16
N ALA A 945 -9.64 19.17 -19.07
CA ALA A 945 -8.77 18.28 -18.30
C ALA A 945 -8.26 17.10 -19.14
N PHE A 946 -9.13 16.48 -19.95
CA PHE A 946 -8.74 15.39 -20.84
C PHE A 946 -7.73 15.86 -21.91
N ARG A 947 -8.03 16.98 -22.59
CA ARG A 947 -7.17 17.56 -23.64
C ARG A 947 -5.80 17.99 -23.08
N PHE A 948 -5.73 18.45 -21.83
CA PHE A 948 -4.47 18.75 -21.16
C PHE A 948 -3.60 17.50 -20.93
N LEU A 949 -4.19 16.40 -20.43
CA LEU A 949 -3.47 15.13 -20.27
C LEU A 949 -2.97 14.57 -21.62
N ASP A 950 -3.80 14.67 -22.65
CA ASP A 950 -3.43 14.27 -24.01
C ASP A 950 -2.24 15.10 -24.53
N THR A 951 -2.28 16.42 -24.31
CA THR A 951 -1.18 17.33 -24.67
C THR A 951 0.13 16.95 -24.00
N LEU A 952 0.12 16.62 -22.70
CA LEU A 952 1.32 16.16 -22.00
C LEU A 952 1.85 14.84 -22.56
N ALA A 953 0.96 13.91 -22.96
CA ALA A 953 1.36 12.66 -23.57
C ALA A 953 2.01 12.88 -24.95
N PHE A 954 1.49 13.82 -25.76
CA PHE A 954 2.14 14.25 -27.01
C PHE A 954 3.47 14.96 -26.78
N CYS A 955 3.59 15.78 -25.74
CA CYS A 955 4.86 16.37 -25.35
C CYS A 955 5.92 15.28 -25.09
N VAL A 956 5.54 14.19 -24.40
CA VAL A 956 6.43 13.04 -24.16
C VAL A 956 6.81 12.34 -25.47
N LEU A 957 5.83 12.04 -26.33
CA LEU A 957 6.06 11.37 -27.61
C LEU A 957 7.02 12.16 -28.50
N GLU A 958 6.72 13.43 -28.78
CA GLU A 958 7.55 14.27 -29.65
C GLU A 958 8.95 14.48 -29.06
N SER A 959 9.03 14.56 -27.73
CA SER A 959 10.30 14.66 -27.03
C SER A 959 11.19 13.43 -27.23
N LEU A 960 10.63 12.23 -27.04
CA LEU A 960 11.37 10.98 -27.23
C LEU A 960 11.75 10.75 -28.70
N GLN A 961 10.90 11.13 -29.65
CA GLN A 961 11.22 11.11 -31.08
C GLN A 961 12.39 12.03 -31.43
N LYS A 962 12.42 13.26 -30.88
CA LYS A 962 13.54 14.19 -31.08
C LYS A 962 14.84 13.71 -30.44
N ILE A 963 14.74 13.04 -29.29
CA ILE A 963 15.87 12.39 -28.63
C ILE A 963 16.38 11.20 -29.45
N GLY A 964 15.51 10.54 -30.23
CA GLY A 964 15.81 9.30 -30.93
C GLY A 964 15.82 8.10 -30.00
N ALA A 965 14.90 8.08 -29.02
CA ALA A 965 14.80 6.99 -28.04
C ALA A 965 13.84 5.90 -28.53
N ASP A 966 14.33 4.66 -28.64
CA ASP A 966 13.51 3.48 -28.93
C ASP A 966 12.93 2.83 -27.65
N PHE A 967 13.49 3.19 -26.47
CA PHE A 967 13.07 2.72 -25.15
C PHE A 967 13.20 3.84 -24.12
N ALA A 968 12.20 3.97 -23.23
CA ALA A 968 12.22 4.96 -22.15
C ALA A 968 11.69 4.43 -20.80
N LEU A 969 12.32 4.89 -19.72
CA LEU A 969 11.99 4.57 -18.33
C LEU A 969 11.19 5.73 -17.71
N PHE A 970 10.06 5.45 -17.06
CA PHE A 970 9.16 6.48 -16.53
C PHE A 970 9.14 6.51 -15.00
N GLY A 971 9.45 7.66 -14.39
CA GLY A 971 9.46 7.83 -12.92
C GLY A 971 9.15 9.25 -12.44
N GLY A 972 8.99 9.41 -11.14
CA GLY A 972 8.50 10.63 -10.51
C GLY A 972 7.00 10.60 -10.18
N GLY A 973 6.58 11.40 -9.21
CA GLY A 973 5.24 11.34 -8.62
C GLY A 973 4.09 11.66 -9.59
N VAL A 974 4.35 12.29 -10.73
CA VAL A 974 3.32 12.61 -11.73
C VAL A 974 2.77 11.35 -12.40
N PHE A 975 3.59 10.30 -12.56
CA PHE A 975 3.17 9.02 -13.14
C PHE A 975 2.34 8.14 -12.18
N ALA A 976 1.93 8.69 -11.04
CA ALA A 976 0.77 8.20 -10.29
C ALA A 976 -0.55 8.40 -11.06
N ASN A 977 -0.56 9.32 -12.04
CA ASN A 977 -1.72 9.61 -12.87
C ASN A 977 -1.90 8.52 -13.93
N PHE A 978 -2.76 7.54 -13.63
CA PHE A 978 -3.03 6.40 -14.50
C PHE A 978 -3.63 6.79 -15.86
N MET A 979 -4.35 7.91 -15.95
CA MET A 979 -4.89 8.41 -17.22
C MET A 979 -3.76 8.87 -18.14
N LEU A 980 -2.80 9.61 -17.58
CA LEU A 980 -1.61 10.05 -18.32
C LEU A 980 -0.76 8.85 -18.75
N CYS A 981 -0.50 7.90 -17.83
CA CYS A 981 0.32 6.73 -18.13
C CYS A 981 -0.29 5.87 -19.25
N ALA A 982 -1.60 5.58 -19.18
CA ALA A 982 -2.29 4.82 -20.21
C ALA A 982 -2.22 5.52 -21.58
N ARG A 983 -2.35 6.85 -21.61
CA ARG A 983 -2.28 7.61 -22.86
C ARG A 983 -0.86 7.65 -23.44
N ILE A 984 0.15 7.83 -22.60
CA ILE A 984 1.57 7.77 -22.99
C ILE A 984 1.88 6.39 -23.58
N GLU A 985 1.55 5.32 -22.85
CA GLU A 985 1.86 3.96 -23.30
C GLU A 985 1.22 3.66 -24.66
N TYR A 986 -0.03 4.09 -24.86
CA TYR A 986 -0.70 3.97 -26.15
C TYR A 986 0.03 4.71 -27.28
N LEU A 987 0.32 6.00 -27.08
CA LEU A 987 0.97 6.81 -28.10
C LEU A 987 2.38 6.30 -28.45
N LEU A 988 3.15 5.86 -27.46
CA LEU A 988 4.50 5.33 -27.69
C LEU A 988 4.48 4.01 -28.44
N ARG A 989 3.59 3.07 -28.05
CA ARG A 989 3.43 1.79 -28.76
C ARG A 989 3.02 1.97 -30.22
N LEU A 990 2.13 2.92 -30.51
CA LEU A 990 1.75 3.25 -31.89
C LEU A 990 2.93 3.70 -32.76
N HIS A 991 3.94 4.32 -32.14
CA HIS A 991 5.12 4.84 -32.82
C HIS A 991 6.36 3.95 -32.64
N GLY A 992 6.20 2.73 -32.12
CA GLY A 992 7.28 1.76 -31.97
C GLY A 992 8.29 2.08 -30.86
N ILE A 993 7.97 2.98 -29.92
CA ILE A 993 8.81 3.30 -28.77
C ILE A 993 8.36 2.42 -27.59
N GLU A 994 9.27 1.63 -27.05
CA GLU A 994 9.03 0.82 -25.86
C GLU A 994 9.10 1.68 -24.59
N CYS A 995 8.32 1.31 -23.57
CA CYS A 995 8.30 2.04 -22.30
C CYS A 995 8.24 1.09 -21.11
N PHE A 996 8.87 1.51 -20.01
CA PHE A 996 8.84 0.80 -18.73
C PHE A 996 8.30 1.71 -17.63
N PHE A 997 7.27 1.23 -16.95
CA PHE A 997 6.76 1.80 -15.70
C PHE A 997 7.12 0.87 -14.53
N PRO A 998 7.57 1.42 -13.39
CA PRO A 998 8.03 0.65 -12.24
C PRO A 998 6.89 -0.09 -11.53
N THR A 999 7.21 -1.23 -10.91
CA THR A 999 6.28 -1.95 -10.02
C THR A 999 6.29 -1.35 -8.61
N LEU A 1000 7.47 -0.89 -8.19
CA LEU A 1000 7.67 -0.04 -7.02
C LEU A 1000 7.05 1.34 -7.24
N PRO A 1001 6.74 2.08 -6.15
CA PRO A 1001 6.20 3.42 -6.29
C PRO A 1001 7.10 4.32 -7.12
N CYS A 1002 6.51 4.96 -8.14
CA CYS A 1002 7.22 5.94 -8.97
C CYS A 1002 7.54 7.25 -8.22
N ASN A 1003 7.07 7.40 -6.98
CA ASN A 1003 7.28 8.58 -6.14
C ASN A 1003 8.54 8.45 -5.28
N ASP A 1004 8.78 9.46 -4.45
CA ASP A 1004 9.92 9.62 -3.53
C ASP A 1004 10.25 8.40 -2.65
N TYR A 1005 9.29 7.48 -2.44
CA TYR A 1005 9.56 6.23 -1.73
C TYR A 1005 10.70 5.42 -2.37
N SER A 1006 10.90 5.50 -3.69
CA SER A 1006 11.96 4.75 -4.38
C SER A 1006 13.31 5.47 -4.43
N ILE A 1007 13.40 6.69 -3.91
CA ILE A 1007 14.66 7.47 -3.93
C ILE A 1007 15.76 6.79 -3.11
N SER A 1008 15.44 6.16 -1.98
CA SER A 1008 16.44 5.46 -1.17
C SER A 1008 17.06 4.26 -1.91
N LEU A 1009 16.29 3.58 -2.77
CA LEU A 1009 16.78 2.52 -3.64
C LEU A 1009 17.71 3.08 -4.73
N GLY A 1010 17.30 4.19 -5.36
CA GLY A 1010 18.12 4.89 -6.36
C GLY A 1010 19.45 5.41 -5.82
N GLN A 1011 19.45 5.90 -4.59
CA GLN A 1011 20.65 6.27 -3.84
C GLN A 1011 21.56 5.06 -3.64
N ILE A 1012 21.02 3.90 -3.28
CA ILE A 1012 21.82 2.67 -3.17
C ILE A 1012 22.44 2.25 -4.49
N ALA A 1013 21.76 2.41 -5.63
CA ALA A 1013 22.36 2.07 -6.93
C ALA A 1013 23.65 2.89 -7.20
N PHE A 1014 23.71 4.14 -6.73
CA PHE A 1014 24.90 4.98 -6.83
C PHE A 1014 26.11 4.39 -6.08
N ALA A 1015 25.88 3.56 -5.06
CA ALA A 1015 26.93 2.87 -4.31
C ALA A 1015 27.79 1.95 -5.17
N ASN A 1016 27.32 1.52 -6.34
CA ASN A 1016 28.12 0.74 -7.30
C ASN A 1016 29.43 1.41 -7.72
N HIS A 1017 29.51 2.74 -7.58
CA HIS A 1017 30.65 3.55 -7.98
C HIS A 1017 31.55 3.99 -6.82
N LEU A 1018 31.18 3.63 -5.60
CA LEU A 1018 31.94 3.88 -4.37
C LEU A 1018 32.73 2.61 -4.01
#